data_AF-A0A953S714-F1
#
_entry.id   AF-A0A953S714-F1
#
_cell.length_a   1.000
_cell.length_b   1.000
_cell.length_c   1.000
_cell.angle_alpha   90.00
_cell.angle_beta   90.00
_cell.angle_gamma   90.00
#
_symmetry.space_group_name_H-M   'P 1'
#
loop_
_entity.id
_entity.type
_entity.pdbx_description
1 polymer ?
#
loop_
_entity_poly.entity_id
_entity_poly.type
_entity_poly.pdbx_seq_one_letter_code
_entity_poly.pdbx_strand_id
1 'polypeptide(L)'
;MSKAAFLDRDGVINRKPAEGQYVTNWDEMQFLPGVARAIALLNGSGFRVIVVSNQRCIAKELITVADLDSLHRQMCDSLAGRGATIDGVYYCPHEKQPPCSCRKPAPGLLLDAARKHQIDLTASWMIGDSEIDVEAGRNAGCKTARLLDGQEAAAGSADVVAPSLLEAIHKILECEESQRDRMVPSDHDNQEAGGCISSKSAEAIDNRHSVAAPTANGPCAVTEAIPVGQAKESFGGDVALADLPRKAARGALVSTVGQAGVLVLRTGSLMVLARLLLKEDFGLVNMVTAFTGFLALFRDAGLSMATIQHGSLTTAQVSTLFWANLLVGGLLALLAVAAAPVIAVFYQEPRLFWVTVALGTSFLFIGAAAQHRAMLQRSMRFSALALVDIVSMALSIALAIGMALSGYGYWALVVMTIAQPALSLPGVWMTTRWIPGMPQRQSGVRSMLMFGGAVTLNNLIIYIGYNVDKVLIGRWWGAAALGIYGRAYQLINLPTDNLYSTIGWVAFPVLSRLQNDPSRLRTAFLKSYSVFLSLVMPITMACALFADDIIAIFLGPKWHEAVLIFRLLTPTVLGFALINPFAWLMLAGGRAGRFLRIAMSMTPVLILSYALGLTHGPQGVALGFSIGIVVCIVPFQLWAKQGTLITARDIYRAVAPSVISVTIAAGATLAVYTQINLVEPPLVQLVAECAILFGVYLLSLLFLMKQKAVYVGLFRDTGINWPLGRRRSQTQKSESLRD
;
A
#
# COMPACT_ATOMS: atom_id res chain seq x y z
N MET A 1 27.95 -4.32 36.90
CA MET A 1 27.32 -3.39 35.94
C MET A 1 27.93 -2.00 36.15
N SER A 2 28.15 -1.22 35.10
CA SER A 2 28.70 0.14 35.22
C SER A 2 27.58 1.16 35.50
N LYS A 3 27.89 2.28 36.16
CA LYS A 3 26.95 3.41 36.25
C LYS A 3 27.10 4.34 35.04
N ALA A 4 26.00 4.99 34.64
CA ALA A 4 25.99 5.89 33.49
C ALA A 4 25.28 7.22 33.76
N ALA A 5 25.70 8.24 33.03
CA ALA A 5 25.01 9.51 32.89
C ALA A 5 24.42 9.58 31.48
N PHE A 6 23.10 9.48 31.40
CA PHE A 6 22.33 9.67 30.17
C PHE A 6 22.07 11.16 29.97
N LEU A 7 22.56 11.74 28.89
CA LEU A 7 22.43 13.16 28.58
C LEU A 7 21.47 13.35 27.39
N ASP A 8 20.53 14.29 27.47
CA ASP A 8 19.92 14.79 26.23
C ASP A 8 20.95 15.55 25.37
N ARG A 9 20.64 15.73 24.09
CA ARG A 9 21.50 16.49 23.17
C ARG A 9 21.12 17.98 23.17
N ASP A 10 19.87 18.27 22.80
CA ASP A 10 19.40 19.61 22.43
C ASP A 10 18.86 20.35 23.65
N GLY A 11 19.67 21.23 24.24
CA GLY A 11 19.38 21.93 25.51
C GLY A 11 20.29 21.50 26.67
N VAL A 12 21.10 20.44 26.48
CA VAL A 12 22.04 19.93 27.48
C VAL A 12 23.48 19.97 26.97
N ILE A 13 23.73 19.47 25.75
CA ILE A 13 25.06 19.47 25.11
C ILE A 13 25.18 20.67 24.17
N ASN A 14 24.21 20.86 23.28
CA ASN A 14 24.13 22.02 22.40
C ASN A 14 22.96 22.92 22.76
N ARG A 15 23.02 24.17 22.29
CA ARG A 15 21.93 25.12 22.40
C ARG A 15 20.68 24.55 21.73
N LYS A 16 19.55 24.60 22.44
CA LYS A 16 18.27 24.11 21.95
C LYS A 16 17.76 24.97 20.79
N PRO A 17 17.40 24.38 19.64
CA PRO A 17 16.72 25.09 18.57
C PRO A 17 15.34 25.62 19.01
N ALA A 18 14.83 26.65 18.33
CA ALA A 18 13.47 27.12 18.56
C ALA A 18 12.44 26.01 18.27
N GLU A 19 11.25 26.12 18.87
CA GLU A 19 10.23 25.08 18.74
C GLU A 19 9.88 24.80 17.26
N GLY A 20 10.03 23.53 16.84
CA GLY A 20 9.79 23.09 15.47
C GLY A 20 11.00 23.15 14.54
N GLN A 21 12.12 23.76 14.96
CA GLN A 21 13.41 23.72 14.29
C GLN A 21 14.30 22.58 14.82
N TYR A 22 15.34 22.24 14.06
CA TYR A 22 16.27 21.15 14.37
C TYR A 22 17.68 21.55 13.95
N VAL A 23 18.69 21.01 14.64
CA VAL A 23 20.07 21.08 14.17
C VAL A 23 20.24 20.08 13.04
N THR A 24 20.50 20.57 11.83
CA THR A 24 20.54 19.76 10.60
C THR A 24 21.93 19.66 9.97
N ASN A 25 22.84 20.55 10.34
CA ASN A 25 24.24 20.56 9.88
C ASN A 25 25.18 20.94 11.03
N TRP A 26 26.48 20.78 10.80
CA TRP A 26 27.51 21.02 11.81
C TRP A 26 27.63 22.49 12.22
N ASP A 27 27.39 23.43 11.29
CA ASP A 27 27.52 24.87 11.55
C ASP A 27 26.46 25.39 12.54
N GLU A 28 25.32 24.70 12.62
CA GLU A 28 24.24 24.95 13.59
C GLU A 28 24.57 24.39 15.00
N MET A 29 25.60 23.56 15.15
CA MET A 29 25.93 22.88 16.40
C MET A 29 26.73 23.79 17.36
N GLN A 30 26.02 24.51 18.23
CA GLN A 30 26.63 25.39 19.23
C GLN A 30 26.64 24.74 20.61
N PHE A 31 27.82 24.31 21.09
CA PHE A 31 27.96 23.73 22.43
C PHE A 31 27.63 24.73 23.54
N LEU A 32 26.94 24.27 24.59
CA LEU A 32 26.71 25.07 25.78
C LEU A 32 28.01 25.25 26.60
N PRO A 33 28.15 26.34 27.36
CA PRO A 33 29.35 26.59 28.17
C PRO A 33 29.63 25.45 29.16
N GLY A 34 30.88 25.02 29.26
CA GLY A 34 31.32 24.04 30.25
C GLY A 34 31.00 22.57 29.95
N VAL A 35 30.30 22.24 28.85
CA VAL A 35 29.87 20.86 28.51
C VAL A 35 31.03 19.88 28.44
N ALA A 36 32.14 20.23 27.77
CA ALA A 36 33.30 19.34 27.69
C ALA A 36 33.91 19.06 29.07
N ARG A 37 34.04 20.09 29.93
CA ARG A 37 34.54 19.94 31.30
C ARG A 37 33.61 19.07 32.15
N ALA A 38 32.31 19.27 32.01
CA ALA A 38 31.26 18.48 32.64
C ALA A 38 31.39 16.98 32.29
N ILE A 39 31.42 16.67 31.00
CA ILE A 39 31.54 15.28 30.52
C ILE A 39 32.86 14.65 30.99
N ALA A 40 33.98 15.39 30.94
CA ALA A 40 35.26 14.93 31.45
C ALA A 40 35.24 14.60 32.95
N LEU A 41 34.52 15.38 33.77
CA LEU A 41 34.33 15.09 35.20
C LEU A 41 33.54 13.80 35.43
N LEU A 42 32.50 13.55 34.63
CA LEU A 42 31.74 12.29 34.67
C LEU A 42 32.63 11.11 34.29
N ASN A 43 33.41 11.24 33.21
CA ASN A 43 34.34 10.20 32.79
C ASN A 43 35.37 9.90 33.90
N GLY A 44 35.96 10.93 34.52
CA GLY A 44 36.91 10.80 35.64
C GLY A 44 36.29 10.19 36.90
N SER A 45 34.98 10.33 37.08
CA SER A 45 34.23 9.78 38.22
C SER A 45 33.68 8.36 38.00
N GLY A 46 34.10 7.71 36.90
CA GLY A 46 33.72 6.34 36.57
C GLY A 46 32.31 6.18 35.98
N PHE A 47 31.67 7.27 35.54
CA PHE A 47 30.42 7.18 34.78
C PHE A 47 30.72 6.95 33.29
N ARG A 48 29.95 6.04 32.68
CA ARG A 48 29.81 6.02 31.23
C ARG A 48 28.88 7.16 30.79
N VAL A 49 29.25 7.90 29.76
CA VAL A 49 28.46 9.03 29.27
C VAL A 49 27.76 8.64 27.99
N ILE A 50 26.42 8.63 28.01
CA ILE A 50 25.60 8.20 26.88
C ILE A 50 24.65 9.31 26.50
N VAL A 51 24.58 9.66 25.22
CA VAL A 51 23.63 10.64 24.71
C VAL A 51 22.34 9.94 24.29
N VAL A 52 21.18 10.42 24.73
CA VAL A 52 19.85 9.91 24.37
C VAL A 52 18.95 11.05 23.88
N SER A 53 18.51 11.05 22.61
CA SER A 53 17.81 12.23 22.05
C SER A 53 16.62 11.93 21.12
N ASN A 54 15.64 12.85 21.06
CA ASN A 54 14.45 12.76 20.20
C ASN A 54 14.66 13.49 18.86
N GLN A 55 15.16 12.80 17.83
CA GLN A 55 15.57 13.39 16.54
C GLN A 55 14.49 13.27 15.44
N ARG A 56 13.42 14.09 15.55
CA ARG A 56 12.30 14.12 14.57
C ARG A 56 12.67 14.65 13.19
N CYS A 57 13.83 15.30 13.04
CA CYS A 57 14.31 15.80 11.75
C CYS A 57 14.41 14.70 10.69
N ILE A 58 14.66 13.45 11.10
CA ILE A 58 14.66 12.28 10.21
C ILE A 58 13.22 11.96 9.73
N ALA A 59 12.25 11.81 10.63
CA ALA A 59 10.86 11.55 10.22
C ALA A 59 10.22 12.69 9.42
N LYS A 60 10.74 13.92 9.56
CA LYS A 60 10.33 15.08 8.77
C LYS A 60 11.08 15.22 7.44
N GLU A 61 11.96 14.28 7.10
CA GLU A 61 12.76 14.28 5.87
C GLU A 61 13.67 15.53 5.73
N LEU A 62 14.06 16.16 6.84
CA LEU A 62 14.95 17.34 6.83
C LEU A 62 16.42 16.95 6.65
N ILE A 63 16.81 15.79 7.20
CA ILE A 63 18.16 15.19 7.06
C ILE A 63 18.04 13.67 6.99
N THR A 64 19.03 12.99 6.41
CA THR A 64 19.09 11.53 6.43
C THR A 64 19.72 11.00 7.72
N VAL A 65 19.57 9.70 7.98
CA VAL A 65 20.27 8.99 9.07
C VAL A 65 21.79 9.16 8.95
N ALA A 66 22.32 9.05 7.73
CA ALA A 66 23.75 9.20 7.48
C ALA A 66 24.26 10.63 7.77
N ASP A 67 23.44 11.65 7.47
CA ASP A 67 23.76 13.04 7.81
C ASP A 67 23.78 13.25 9.33
N LEU A 68 22.79 12.70 10.04
CA LEU A 68 22.74 12.77 11.49
C LEU A 68 23.91 12.02 12.15
N ASP A 69 24.24 10.82 11.66
CA ASP A 69 25.39 10.05 12.14
C ASP A 69 26.71 10.77 11.85
N SER A 70 26.82 11.50 10.73
CA SER A 70 27.95 12.38 10.45
C SER A 70 28.03 13.54 11.44
N LEU A 71 26.90 14.17 11.75
CA LEU A 71 26.80 15.26 12.72
C LEU A 71 27.15 14.79 14.14
N HIS A 72 26.67 13.62 14.55
CA HIS A 72 26.99 13.04 15.85
C HIS A 72 28.45 12.58 15.94
N ARG A 73 29.05 12.07 14.86
CA ARG A 73 30.50 11.77 14.83
C ARG A 73 31.33 13.03 15.03
N GLN A 74 31.04 14.10 14.29
CA GLN A 74 31.72 15.39 14.47
C GLN A 74 31.53 15.95 15.88
N MET A 75 30.35 15.78 16.47
CA MET A 75 30.07 16.17 17.87
C MET A 75 31.00 15.42 18.83
N CYS A 76 31.10 14.11 18.69
CA CYS A 76 31.94 13.29 19.55
C CYS A 76 33.43 13.60 19.35
N ASP A 77 33.90 13.76 18.10
CA ASP A 77 35.29 14.10 17.79
C ASP A 77 35.69 15.47 18.39
N SER A 78 34.78 16.46 18.30
CA SER A 78 35.00 17.80 18.86
C SER A 78 35.09 17.79 20.40
N LEU A 79 34.30 16.95 21.06
CA LEU A 79 34.33 16.78 22.52
C LEU A 79 35.56 15.95 22.96
N ALA A 80 35.90 14.89 22.22
CA ALA A 80 37.08 14.06 22.48
C ALA A 80 38.37 14.89 22.40
N GLY A 81 38.47 15.82 21.44
CA GLY A 81 39.57 16.79 21.34
C GLY A 81 39.72 17.72 22.55
N ARG A 82 38.72 17.75 23.45
CA ARG A 82 38.72 18.53 24.71
C ARG A 82 38.72 17.64 25.97
N GLY A 83 39.07 16.36 25.83
CA GLY A 83 39.15 15.40 26.93
C GLY A 83 37.81 14.84 27.40
N ALA A 84 36.72 15.05 26.64
CA ALA A 84 35.38 14.58 26.97
C ALA A 84 34.99 13.40 26.07
N THR A 85 34.73 12.24 26.67
CA THR A 85 34.41 11.01 25.93
C THR A 85 32.94 10.65 26.05
N ILE A 86 32.29 10.41 24.92
CA ILE A 86 30.93 9.88 24.82
C ILE A 86 31.02 8.40 24.43
N ASP A 87 30.48 7.52 25.28
CA ASP A 87 30.52 6.06 25.12
C ASP A 87 29.46 5.53 24.15
N GLY A 88 28.42 6.32 23.86
CA GLY A 88 27.39 5.98 22.89
C GLY A 88 26.39 7.11 22.66
N VAL A 89 25.85 7.18 21.45
CA VAL A 89 24.79 8.11 21.06
C VAL A 89 23.60 7.32 20.54
N TYR A 90 22.46 7.48 21.20
CA TYR A 90 21.19 6.84 20.90
C TYR A 90 20.15 7.90 20.58
N TYR A 91 19.34 7.66 19.57
CA TYR A 91 18.28 8.60 19.21
C TYR A 91 17.01 7.93 18.69
N CYS A 92 15.89 8.61 18.89
CA CYS A 92 14.59 8.24 18.32
C CYS A 92 14.32 9.04 17.04
N PRO A 93 14.24 8.41 15.85
CA PRO A 93 13.96 9.11 14.59
C PRO A 93 12.47 9.38 14.36
N HIS A 94 11.57 8.75 15.14
CA HIS A 94 10.13 8.71 14.88
C HIS A 94 9.37 10.04 15.13
N GLU A 95 8.30 10.24 14.37
CA GLU A 95 7.29 11.28 14.58
C GLU A 95 6.46 11.03 15.86
N LYS A 96 5.70 12.03 16.34
CA LYS A 96 4.87 11.89 17.55
C LYS A 96 3.81 10.79 17.43
N GLN A 97 3.32 10.52 16.23
CA GLN A 97 2.33 9.47 15.95
C GLN A 97 2.76 8.65 14.73
N PRO A 98 2.62 7.31 14.77
CA PRO A 98 2.14 6.50 15.90
C PRO A 98 3.13 6.49 17.10
N PRO A 99 2.67 6.21 18.34
CA PRO A 99 3.54 6.16 19.51
C PRO A 99 4.56 5.04 19.38
N CYS A 100 5.80 5.28 19.84
CA CYS A 100 6.87 4.28 19.85
C CYS A 100 7.47 4.17 21.25
N SER A 101 8.03 3.01 21.58
CA SER A 101 8.62 2.72 22.90
C SER A 101 9.96 3.41 23.15
N CYS A 102 10.62 3.92 22.10
CA CYS A 102 11.91 4.57 22.22
C CYS A 102 11.84 6.09 22.42
N ARG A 103 10.78 6.75 21.98
CA ARG A 103 10.66 8.21 22.09
C ARG A 103 10.42 8.60 23.54
N LYS A 104 11.32 9.40 24.11
CA LYS A 104 11.10 9.99 25.45
C LYS A 104 9.74 10.73 25.43
N PRO A 105 8.82 10.46 26.40
CA PRO A 105 9.09 10.01 27.77
C PRO A 105 9.14 8.48 27.98
N ALA A 106 8.98 7.67 26.92
CA ALA A 106 9.17 6.23 27.04
C ALA A 106 10.66 5.91 27.28
N PRO A 107 10.98 4.92 28.15
CA PRO A 107 12.36 4.67 28.60
C PRO A 107 13.21 3.88 27.59
N GLY A 108 12.70 3.56 26.40
CA GLY A 108 13.34 2.60 25.49
C GLY A 108 14.79 2.92 25.13
N LEU A 109 15.12 4.19 24.89
CA LEU A 109 16.51 4.63 24.64
C LEU A 109 17.45 4.29 25.79
N LEU A 110 17.01 4.50 27.04
CA LEU A 110 17.82 4.24 28.24
C LEU A 110 17.95 2.74 28.49
N LEU A 111 16.87 1.98 28.32
CA LEU A 111 16.87 0.52 28.47
C LEU A 111 17.75 -0.18 27.44
N ASP A 112 17.78 0.31 26.20
CA ASP A 112 18.62 -0.23 25.13
C ASP A 112 20.10 0.01 25.41
N ALA A 113 20.45 1.26 25.76
CA ALA A 113 21.79 1.62 26.17
C ALA A 113 22.23 0.82 27.40
N ALA A 114 21.36 0.61 28.38
CA ALA A 114 21.70 -0.15 29.58
C ALA A 114 21.97 -1.62 29.30
N ARG A 115 21.19 -2.27 28.43
CA ARG A 115 21.45 -3.65 27.99
C ARG A 115 22.80 -3.77 27.27
N LYS A 116 23.10 -2.86 26.34
CA LYS A 116 24.32 -2.95 25.53
C LYS A 116 25.58 -2.64 26.33
N HIS A 117 25.55 -1.62 27.18
CA HIS A 117 26.71 -1.18 27.95
C HIS A 117 26.80 -1.83 29.34
N GLN A 118 25.90 -2.77 29.67
CA GLN A 118 25.79 -3.44 30.97
C GLN A 118 25.68 -2.44 32.13
N ILE A 119 24.74 -1.50 32.01
CA ILE A 119 24.56 -0.39 32.97
C ILE A 119 23.55 -0.77 34.05
N ASP A 120 23.86 -0.39 35.28
CA ASP A 120 22.91 -0.40 36.39
C ASP A 120 22.11 0.91 36.38
N LEU A 121 20.84 0.84 35.98
CA LEU A 121 19.96 1.99 35.88
C LEU A 121 19.70 2.65 37.24
N THR A 122 19.68 1.89 38.34
CA THR A 122 19.37 2.42 39.68
C THR A 122 20.50 3.29 40.25
N ALA A 123 21.73 3.01 39.81
CA ALA A 123 22.92 3.81 40.10
C ALA A 123 23.23 4.86 39.02
N SER A 124 22.34 5.05 38.04
CA SER A 124 22.54 5.93 36.89
C SER A 124 21.65 7.17 36.93
N TRP A 125 22.04 8.18 36.16
CA TRP A 125 21.36 9.48 36.10
C TRP A 125 20.85 9.78 34.69
N MET A 126 19.63 10.31 34.57
CA MET A 126 19.13 10.94 33.35
C MET A 126 19.14 12.46 33.53
N ILE A 127 19.86 13.17 32.65
CA ILE A 127 20.06 14.62 32.69
C ILE A 127 19.43 15.24 31.44
N GLY A 128 18.46 16.12 31.64
CA GLY A 128 17.69 16.75 30.55
C GLY A 128 17.27 18.18 30.87
N ASP A 129 16.84 18.92 29.85
CA ASP A 129 16.31 20.28 30.00
C ASP A 129 14.75 20.29 30.05
N SER A 130 14.11 19.16 29.75
CA SER A 130 12.65 19.05 29.65
C SER A 130 12.04 18.03 30.61
N GLU A 131 10.76 18.19 30.94
CA GLU A 131 9.99 17.20 31.71
C GLU A 131 9.97 15.81 31.05
N ILE A 132 10.02 15.79 29.72
CA ILE A 132 10.04 14.56 28.92
C ILE A 132 11.28 13.71 29.25
N ASP A 133 12.41 14.36 29.58
CA ASP A 133 13.65 13.69 29.93
C ASP A 133 13.61 13.13 31.36
N VAL A 134 13.08 13.92 32.29
CA VAL A 134 12.88 13.49 33.68
C VAL A 134 11.93 12.28 33.73
N GLU A 135 10.80 12.35 33.01
CA GLU A 135 9.84 11.27 32.96
C GLU A 135 10.47 10.00 32.34
N ALA A 136 11.28 10.13 31.30
CA ALA A 136 12.03 8.99 30.74
C ALA A 136 13.01 8.37 31.74
N GLY A 137 13.73 9.20 32.51
CA GLY A 137 14.63 8.74 33.57
C GLY A 137 13.90 7.97 34.67
N ARG A 138 12.80 8.52 35.18
CA ARG A 138 11.95 7.85 36.19
C ARG A 138 11.37 6.54 35.68
N ASN A 139 10.87 6.53 34.45
CA ASN A 139 10.33 5.32 33.81
C ASN A 139 11.39 4.23 33.60
N ALA A 140 12.67 4.61 33.48
CA ALA A 140 13.79 3.67 33.38
C ALA A 140 14.33 3.23 34.75
N GLY A 141 13.92 3.89 35.85
CA GLY A 141 14.45 3.64 37.20
C GLY A 141 15.75 4.38 37.52
N CYS A 142 16.11 5.41 36.74
CA CYS A 142 17.26 6.27 37.00
C CYS A 142 16.92 7.40 37.99
N LYS A 143 17.94 7.91 38.69
CA LYS A 143 17.89 9.23 39.30
C LYS A 143 17.83 10.30 38.19
N THR A 144 17.27 11.47 38.48
CA THR A 144 16.96 12.50 37.46
C THR A 144 17.54 13.86 37.82
N ALA A 145 18.16 14.51 36.84
CA ALA A 145 18.62 15.88 36.96
C ALA A 145 18.00 16.75 35.87
N ARG A 146 17.44 17.91 36.24
CA ARG A 146 16.82 18.86 35.31
C ARG A 146 17.63 20.15 35.22
N LEU A 147 17.93 20.57 34.00
CA LEU A 147 18.57 21.84 33.71
C LEU A 147 17.52 22.94 33.50
N LEU A 148 17.63 24.06 34.22
CA LEU A 148 16.72 25.20 34.12
C LEU A 148 17.50 26.50 33.89
N ASP A 149 17.30 27.12 32.73
CA ASP A 149 17.87 28.43 32.42
C ASP A 149 16.99 29.55 33.02
N GLY A 150 17.21 29.87 34.31
CA GLY A 150 16.61 31.03 34.97
C GLY A 150 15.11 30.98 35.30
N GLN A 151 14.44 29.84 35.17
CA GLN A 151 13.03 29.67 35.59
C GLN A 151 12.93 28.97 36.95
N GLU A 152 12.06 29.47 37.84
CA GLU A 152 11.78 28.85 39.14
C GLU A 152 11.22 27.43 38.97
N ALA A 153 11.84 26.47 39.67
CA ALA A 153 11.43 25.07 39.61
C ALA A 153 10.08 24.87 40.32
N ALA A 154 9.14 24.18 39.66
CA ALA A 154 8.04 23.55 40.37
C ALA A 154 8.62 22.47 41.31
N ALA A 155 8.25 22.52 42.60
CA ALA A 155 8.71 21.59 43.61
C ALA A 155 8.40 20.13 43.21
N GLY A 156 9.42 19.26 43.22
CA GLY A 156 9.27 17.83 42.92
C GLY A 156 9.50 17.40 41.46
N SER A 157 10.00 18.29 40.58
CA SER A 157 10.18 17.95 39.16
C SER A 157 11.40 17.06 38.84
N ALA A 158 12.45 17.00 39.67
CA ALA A 158 13.60 16.08 39.49
C ALA A 158 14.38 15.89 40.82
N ASP A 159 15.25 14.88 40.92
CA ASP A 159 16.08 14.64 42.12
C ASP A 159 17.15 15.73 42.31
N VAL A 160 17.68 16.25 41.20
CA VAL A 160 18.61 17.39 41.18
C VAL A 160 18.13 18.44 40.18
N VAL A 161 18.23 19.71 40.56
CA VAL A 161 17.97 20.85 39.66
C VAL A 161 19.17 21.78 39.67
N ALA A 162 19.62 22.19 38.48
CA ALA A 162 20.78 23.06 38.31
C ALA A 162 20.64 23.95 37.05
N PRO A 163 21.30 25.12 37.00
CA PRO A 163 21.23 26.00 35.84
C PRO A 163 22.13 25.56 34.67
N SER A 164 23.09 24.67 34.90
CA SER A 164 24.00 24.19 33.88
C SER A 164 24.36 22.72 34.08
N LEU A 165 24.81 22.06 33.00
CA LEU A 165 25.27 20.67 33.06
C LEU A 165 26.42 20.50 34.05
N LEU A 166 27.36 21.45 34.10
CA LEU A 166 28.50 21.41 35.00
C LEU A 166 28.08 21.46 36.48
N GLU A 167 27.14 22.33 36.83
CA GLU A 167 26.60 22.41 38.19
C GLU A 167 25.76 21.20 38.56
N ALA A 168 24.98 20.66 37.62
CA ALA A 168 24.25 19.41 37.84
C ALA A 168 25.20 18.27 38.21
N ILE A 169 26.34 18.16 37.51
CA ILE A 169 27.32 17.10 37.73
C ILE A 169 28.00 17.24 39.10
N HIS A 170 28.36 18.46 39.54
CA HIS A 170 28.89 18.64 40.90
C HIS A 170 27.91 18.14 41.97
N LYS A 171 26.62 18.53 41.87
CA LYS A 171 25.59 18.07 42.80
C LYS A 171 25.38 16.55 42.75
N ILE A 172 25.44 15.95 41.55
CA ILE A 172 25.35 14.48 41.37
C ILE A 172 26.51 13.77 42.08
N LEU A 173 27.73 14.28 41.93
CA LEU A 173 28.92 13.68 42.55
C LEU A 173 28.90 13.84 44.09
N GLU A 174 28.46 14.99 44.61
CA GLU A 174 28.24 15.20 46.05
C GLU A 174 27.19 14.23 46.63
N CYS A 175 26.11 13.97 45.88
CA CYS A 175 25.11 12.97 46.27
C CYS A 175 25.67 11.55 46.30
N GLU A 176 26.61 11.22 45.40
CA GLU A 176 27.26 9.90 45.33
C GLU A 176 28.35 9.70 46.39
N GLU A 177 28.99 10.77 46.86
CA GLU A 177 29.94 10.74 47.98
C GLU A 177 29.20 10.60 49.31
N SER A 178 28.15 11.38 49.55
CA SER A 178 27.33 11.30 50.77
C SER A 178 26.60 9.96 50.95
N GLN A 179 26.29 9.24 49.86
CA GLN A 179 25.76 7.89 49.91
C GLN A 179 26.84 6.83 50.20
N ARG A 180 28.10 7.07 49.80
CA ARG A 180 29.24 6.19 50.11
C ARG A 180 29.65 6.28 51.58
N ASP A 181 29.68 7.49 52.15
CA ASP A 181 30.05 7.68 53.56
C ASP A 181 29.03 7.10 54.56
N ARG A 182 27.76 6.93 54.16
CA ARG A 182 26.74 6.24 54.98
C ARG A 182 26.87 4.72 55.02
N MET A 183 27.74 4.14 54.18
CA MET A 183 27.83 2.69 53.97
C MET A 183 29.10 2.07 54.58
N VAL A 184 29.93 2.86 55.29
CA VAL A 184 31.08 2.38 56.08
C VAL A 184 30.66 2.23 57.54
N PRO A 185 30.66 1.02 58.14
CA PRO A 185 30.46 0.86 59.57
C PRO A 185 31.66 1.42 60.33
N SER A 186 31.40 2.17 61.40
CA SER A 186 32.43 2.55 62.38
C SER A 186 32.78 1.32 63.21
N ASP A 187 34.03 0.84 63.07
CA ASP A 187 34.59 -0.18 63.96
C ASP A 187 34.82 0.45 65.35
N HIS A 188 33.86 0.27 66.23
CA HIS A 188 34.07 0.27 67.67
C HIS A 188 33.51 -1.02 68.26
N ASP A 189 34.36 -1.63 69.08
CA ASP A 189 34.11 -2.66 70.10
C ASP A 189 34.42 -4.14 69.79
N ASN A 190 35.40 -4.58 70.57
CA ASN A 190 35.57 -5.88 71.23
C ASN A 190 36.27 -7.04 70.51
N GLN A 191 37.56 -7.11 70.79
CA GLN A 191 38.18 -8.10 71.71
C GLN A 191 37.84 -9.59 71.53
N GLU A 192 38.96 -10.32 71.42
CA GLU A 192 39.30 -11.61 72.04
C GLU A 192 39.35 -12.89 71.20
N ALA A 193 40.46 -13.59 71.45
CA ALA A 193 40.69 -15.03 71.37
C ALA A 193 40.98 -15.68 70.00
N GLY A 194 42.28 -15.75 69.69
CA GLY A 194 43.00 -17.03 69.68
C GLY A 194 43.02 -17.87 68.40
N GLY A 195 44.19 -18.44 68.11
CA GLY A 195 44.28 -19.68 67.33
C GLY A 195 45.25 -19.66 66.15
N CYS A 196 46.42 -20.24 66.38
CA CYS A 196 47.53 -20.46 65.45
C CYS A 196 47.32 -21.68 64.53
N ILE A 197 48.34 -21.99 63.71
CA ILE A 197 48.59 -23.21 62.87
C ILE A 197 48.10 -23.05 61.41
N SER A 198 48.93 -22.69 60.41
CA SER A 198 50.20 -23.18 59.84
C SER A 198 50.05 -24.14 58.64
N SER A 199 50.78 -23.79 57.55
CA SER A 199 51.44 -24.68 56.58
C SER A 199 50.52 -25.40 55.56
N LYS A 200 50.86 -25.62 54.29
CA LYS A 200 52.15 -25.64 53.58
C LYS A 200 51.86 -25.78 52.06
N SER A 201 52.67 -25.12 51.20
CA SER A 201 53.30 -25.56 49.91
C SER A 201 52.55 -26.50 48.95
N ALA A 202 52.68 -26.49 47.63
CA ALA A 202 53.42 -25.79 46.56
C ALA A 202 52.76 -26.33 45.25
N GLU A 203 52.76 -25.68 44.09
CA GLU A 203 53.87 -25.61 43.14
C GLU A 203 53.50 -24.68 41.99
N ALA A 204 54.51 -23.97 41.52
CA ALA A 204 54.48 -23.00 40.45
C ALA A 204 54.74 -23.66 39.10
N ILE A 205 54.10 -23.13 38.04
CA ILE A 205 54.73 -23.02 36.72
C ILE A 205 54.64 -21.56 36.30
N ASP A 206 55.80 -20.92 36.34
CA ASP A 206 56.09 -19.58 35.84
C ASP A 206 56.16 -19.62 34.30
N ASN A 207 55.53 -18.65 33.66
CA ASN A 207 56.05 -18.12 32.41
C ASN A 207 55.67 -16.63 32.30
N ARG A 208 56.55 -15.78 32.82
CA ARG A 208 56.65 -14.35 32.52
C ARG A 208 56.58 -14.12 31.01
N HIS A 209 55.87 -13.09 30.56
CA HIS A 209 56.38 -12.09 29.62
C HIS A 209 55.64 -10.75 29.80
N SER A 210 56.41 -9.75 30.22
CA SER A 210 56.32 -8.31 29.96
C SER A 210 54.97 -7.58 30.06
N VAL A 211 54.93 -6.72 31.07
CA VAL A 211 54.14 -5.48 31.19
C VAL A 211 54.26 -4.63 29.92
N ALA A 212 53.11 -4.23 29.35
CA ALA A 212 52.98 -3.12 28.43
C ALA A 212 51.83 -2.21 28.88
N ALA A 213 52.11 -0.90 28.92
CA ALA A 213 51.21 0.18 29.30
C ALA A 213 49.95 0.28 28.40
N PRO A 214 48.83 0.86 28.87
CA PRO A 214 47.62 0.99 28.07
C PRO A 214 47.81 2.07 27.00
N THR A 215 47.94 1.64 25.74
CA THR A 215 47.95 2.54 24.58
C THR A 215 46.54 3.02 24.26
N ALA A 216 46.39 4.34 24.25
CA ALA A 216 45.42 5.18 23.53
C ALA A 216 44.16 4.49 22.95
N ASN A 217 43.00 4.82 23.55
CA ASN A 217 41.69 4.56 22.98
C ASN A 217 41.58 5.19 21.57
N GLY A 218 41.26 4.35 20.59
CA GLY A 218 40.89 4.77 19.23
C GLY A 218 39.54 5.49 19.16
N PRO A 219 39.19 6.05 17.99
CA PRO A 219 38.09 7.00 17.82
C PRO A 219 36.72 6.36 18.10
N CYS A 220 35.78 7.21 18.56
CA CYS A 220 34.44 6.89 19.03
C CYS A 220 33.77 5.65 18.44
N ALA A 221 33.32 4.76 19.33
CA ALA A 221 32.41 3.68 19.01
C ALA A 221 31.06 4.27 18.51
N VAL A 222 30.92 4.29 17.19
CA VAL A 222 29.72 4.23 16.34
C VAL A 222 28.43 4.80 16.95
N THR A 223 27.96 5.91 16.36
CA THR A 223 26.59 6.43 16.48
C THR A 223 25.57 5.35 16.16
N GLU A 224 24.67 5.06 17.09
CA GLU A 224 23.65 4.03 16.89
C GLU A 224 22.27 4.66 16.98
N ALA A 225 21.63 4.82 15.82
CA ALA A 225 20.18 4.71 15.78
C ALA A 225 19.82 3.43 16.54
N ILE A 226 18.80 3.46 17.43
CA ILE A 226 18.26 2.21 17.96
C ILE A 226 17.99 1.32 16.75
N PRO A 227 18.61 0.13 16.66
CA PRO A 227 18.27 -0.81 15.62
C PRO A 227 16.79 -1.09 15.81
N VAL A 228 16.00 -0.90 14.75
CA VAL A 228 14.65 -1.46 14.66
C VAL A 228 14.76 -2.89 15.18
N GLY A 229 14.18 -3.12 16.37
CA GLY A 229 14.72 -4.07 17.35
C GLY A 229 15.03 -5.43 16.77
N GLN A 230 16.24 -5.94 17.02
CA GLN A 230 16.74 -7.22 16.51
C GLN A 230 16.48 -7.40 15.00
N ALA A 231 17.53 -7.45 14.19
CA ALA A 231 17.44 -8.07 12.87
C ALA A 231 17.13 -9.59 13.01
N LYS A 232 15.90 -9.93 13.42
CA LYS A 232 15.16 -11.01 12.80
C LYS A 232 14.93 -10.54 11.38
N GLU A 233 15.87 -10.86 10.50
CA GLU A 233 15.80 -10.70 9.03
C GLU A 233 14.60 -9.86 8.61
N SER A 234 14.74 -8.54 8.62
CA SER A 234 13.67 -7.67 8.18
C SER A 234 13.44 -7.96 6.70
N PHE A 235 12.27 -8.51 6.38
CA PHE A 235 11.94 -8.89 5.01
C PHE A 235 11.67 -7.64 4.17
N GLY A 236 12.68 -7.25 3.38
CA GLY A 236 12.60 -6.16 2.43
C GLY A 236 13.96 -5.50 2.29
N GLY A 237 14.59 -5.63 1.12
CA GLY A 237 15.81 -4.88 0.84
C GLY A 237 15.52 -3.39 0.96
N ASP A 238 16.27 -2.69 1.80
CA ASP A 238 16.27 -1.24 1.89
C ASP A 238 16.66 -0.68 0.52
N VAL A 239 15.67 -0.27 -0.26
CA VAL A 239 15.93 0.46 -1.50
C VAL A 239 16.48 1.81 -1.06
N ALA A 240 17.75 2.08 -1.38
CA ALA A 240 18.36 3.38 -1.13
C ALA A 240 17.43 4.51 -1.65
N LEU A 241 17.10 5.48 -0.79
CA LEU A 241 16.11 6.54 -1.06
C LEU A 241 16.38 7.32 -2.36
N ALA A 242 17.65 7.42 -2.78
CA ALA A 242 18.05 8.05 -4.04
C ALA A 242 17.52 7.33 -5.31
N ASP A 243 17.27 6.02 -5.23
CA ASP A 243 16.82 5.19 -6.36
C ASP A 243 15.31 5.01 -6.43
N LEU A 244 14.57 5.37 -5.38
CA LEU A 244 13.15 5.06 -5.22
C LEU A 244 12.28 5.64 -6.35
N PRO A 245 12.40 6.92 -6.74
CA PRO A 245 11.59 7.48 -7.83
C PRO A 245 11.83 6.78 -9.17
N ARG A 246 13.10 6.45 -9.47
CA ARG A 246 13.49 5.79 -10.72
C ARG A 246 13.07 4.33 -10.76
N LYS A 247 13.23 3.59 -9.66
CA LYS A 247 12.76 2.19 -9.52
C LYS A 247 11.23 2.13 -9.50
N ALA A 248 10.55 3.07 -8.86
CA ALA A 248 9.09 3.16 -8.87
C ALA A 248 8.54 3.49 -10.27
N ALA A 249 9.11 4.47 -10.97
CA ALA A 249 8.70 4.83 -12.33
C ALA A 249 8.96 3.69 -13.33
N ARG A 250 10.14 3.05 -13.26
CA ARG A 250 10.46 1.86 -14.08
C ARG A 250 9.55 0.68 -13.72
N GLY A 251 9.27 0.48 -12.44
CA GLY A 251 8.35 -0.54 -11.94
C GLY A 251 6.92 -0.33 -12.44
N ALA A 252 6.44 0.91 -12.43
CA ALA A 252 5.14 1.29 -12.98
C ALA A 252 5.07 1.06 -14.49
N LEU A 253 6.08 1.48 -15.25
CA LEU A 253 6.16 1.23 -16.70
C LEU A 253 6.14 -0.27 -17.01
N VAL A 254 6.96 -1.06 -16.33
CA VAL A 254 7.01 -2.52 -16.52
C VAL A 254 5.69 -3.17 -16.14
N SER A 255 5.04 -2.72 -15.06
CA SER A 255 3.72 -3.18 -14.68
C SER A 255 2.70 -2.87 -15.78
N THR A 256 2.69 -1.66 -16.34
CA THR A 256 1.78 -1.28 -17.42
C THR A 256 1.99 -2.13 -18.68
N VAL A 257 3.24 -2.33 -19.11
CA VAL A 257 3.57 -3.21 -20.24
C VAL A 257 3.15 -4.66 -19.94
N GLY A 258 3.38 -5.12 -18.71
CA GLY A 258 2.96 -6.44 -18.25
C GLY A 258 1.43 -6.62 -18.31
N GLN A 259 0.67 -5.63 -17.85
CA GLN A 259 -0.79 -5.63 -17.91
C GLN A 259 -1.30 -5.60 -19.36
N ALA A 260 -0.63 -4.89 -20.27
CA ALA A 260 -0.95 -4.94 -21.69
C ALA A 260 -0.74 -6.35 -22.28
N GLY A 261 0.35 -7.03 -21.91
CA GLY A 261 0.58 -8.43 -22.30
C GLY A 261 -0.51 -9.38 -21.77
N VAL A 262 -0.90 -9.22 -20.50
CA VAL A 262 -2.01 -9.96 -19.89
C VAL A 262 -3.33 -9.69 -20.63
N LEU A 263 -3.62 -8.44 -20.98
CA LEU A 263 -4.83 -8.07 -21.71
C LEU A 263 -4.89 -8.73 -23.09
N VAL A 264 -3.77 -8.73 -23.82
CA VAL A 264 -3.66 -9.39 -25.14
C VAL A 264 -3.89 -10.89 -25.01
N LEU A 265 -3.22 -11.55 -24.07
CA LEU A 265 -3.42 -12.99 -23.82
C LEU A 265 -4.86 -13.30 -23.41
N ARG A 266 -5.47 -12.49 -22.54
CA ARG A 266 -6.84 -12.67 -22.06
C ARG A 266 -7.82 -12.58 -23.22
N THR A 267 -7.67 -11.53 -24.02
CA THR A 267 -8.55 -11.27 -25.16
C THR A 267 -8.37 -12.31 -26.26
N GLY A 268 -7.13 -12.70 -26.57
CA GLY A 268 -6.85 -13.79 -27.52
C GLY A 268 -7.44 -15.12 -27.06
N SER A 269 -7.28 -15.49 -25.78
CA SER A 269 -7.87 -16.72 -25.24
C SER A 269 -9.39 -16.71 -25.29
N LEU A 270 -10.02 -15.56 -25.02
CA LEU A 270 -11.46 -15.37 -25.18
C LEU A 270 -11.88 -15.67 -26.62
N MET A 271 -11.18 -15.12 -27.61
CA MET A 271 -11.50 -15.30 -29.02
C MET A 271 -11.36 -16.75 -29.48
N VAL A 272 -10.29 -17.43 -29.06
CA VAL A 272 -10.02 -18.83 -29.44
C VAL A 272 -11.02 -19.76 -28.74
N LEU A 273 -11.15 -19.68 -27.42
CA LEU A 273 -12.03 -20.57 -26.66
C LEU A 273 -13.51 -20.35 -26.99
N ALA A 274 -13.93 -19.10 -27.27
CA ALA A 274 -15.29 -18.84 -27.72
C ALA A 274 -15.61 -19.56 -29.04
N ARG A 275 -14.63 -19.78 -29.92
CA ARG A 275 -14.81 -20.54 -31.17
C ARG A 275 -14.76 -22.05 -30.98
N LEU A 276 -13.96 -22.54 -30.05
CA LEU A 276 -13.81 -23.98 -29.79
C LEU A 276 -14.96 -24.57 -28.95
N LEU A 277 -15.48 -23.83 -27.97
CA LEU A 277 -16.41 -24.36 -26.96
C LEU A 277 -17.87 -23.98 -27.22
N LEU A 278 -18.80 -24.73 -26.63
CA LEU A 278 -20.24 -24.47 -26.74
C LEU A 278 -20.67 -23.33 -25.81
N LYS A 279 -21.80 -22.67 -26.13
CA LYS A 279 -22.40 -21.63 -25.27
C LYS A 279 -22.68 -22.16 -23.86
N GLU A 280 -23.16 -23.40 -23.77
CA GLU A 280 -23.48 -24.10 -22.52
C GLU A 280 -22.26 -24.30 -21.61
N ASP A 281 -21.09 -24.64 -22.18
CA ASP A 281 -19.85 -24.84 -21.42
C ASP A 281 -19.49 -23.59 -20.60
N PHE A 282 -19.65 -22.42 -21.22
CA PHE A 282 -19.44 -21.13 -20.56
C PHE A 282 -20.50 -20.85 -19.50
N GLY A 283 -21.74 -21.25 -19.76
CA GLY A 283 -22.85 -21.17 -18.81
C GLY A 283 -22.57 -21.90 -17.51
N LEU A 284 -22.16 -23.17 -17.60
CA LEU A 284 -21.86 -24.01 -16.43
C LEU A 284 -20.79 -23.38 -15.55
N VAL A 285 -19.70 -22.90 -16.15
CA VAL A 285 -18.63 -22.22 -15.41
C VAL A 285 -19.13 -20.91 -14.81
N ASN A 286 -19.91 -20.12 -15.56
CA ASN A 286 -20.46 -18.86 -15.06
C ASN A 286 -21.36 -19.07 -13.83
N MET A 287 -22.19 -20.13 -13.80
CA MET A 287 -23.01 -20.49 -12.64
C MET A 287 -22.15 -20.65 -11.39
N VAL A 288 -21.05 -21.40 -11.49
CA VAL A 288 -20.17 -21.67 -10.35
C VAL A 288 -19.35 -20.43 -9.97
N THR A 289 -18.90 -19.65 -10.95
CA THR A 289 -18.11 -18.43 -10.68
C THR A 289 -18.86 -17.36 -9.89
N ALA A 290 -20.20 -17.34 -9.94
CA ALA A 290 -21.01 -16.45 -9.10
C ALA A 290 -20.91 -16.81 -7.59
N PHE A 291 -20.68 -18.09 -7.26
CA PHE A 291 -20.48 -18.52 -5.87
C PHE A 291 -19.02 -18.46 -5.48
N THR A 292 -18.11 -18.95 -6.33
CA THR A 292 -16.68 -18.93 -6.02
C THR A 292 -16.14 -17.50 -6.00
N GLY A 293 -16.69 -16.57 -6.78
CA GLY A 293 -16.36 -15.15 -6.69
C GLY A 293 -16.82 -14.51 -5.38
N PHE A 294 -17.99 -14.90 -4.84
CA PHE A 294 -18.42 -14.51 -3.50
C PHE A 294 -17.44 -15.01 -2.44
N LEU A 295 -17.03 -16.28 -2.49
CA LEU A 295 -16.02 -16.84 -1.59
C LEU A 295 -14.67 -16.14 -1.74
N ALA A 296 -14.30 -15.75 -2.97
CA ALA A 296 -13.04 -15.06 -3.25
C ALA A 296 -12.93 -13.69 -2.57
N LEU A 297 -14.04 -13.05 -2.19
CA LEU A 297 -14.02 -11.78 -1.45
C LEU A 297 -13.38 -11.91 -0.07
N PHE A 298 -13.46 -13.11 0.53
CA PHE A 298 -12.90 -13.41 1.85
C PHE A 298 -11.47 -13.96 1.77
N ARG A 299 -10.99 -14.30 0.57
CA ARG A 299 -9.74 -15.01 0.34
C ARG A 299 -8.51 -14.30 0.89
N ASP A 300 -8.39 -13.00 0.62
CA ASP A 300 -7.22 -12.23 1.04
C ASP A 300 -7.44 -11.54 2.40
N ALA A 301 -8.68 -11.44 2.90
CA ALA A 301 -9.08 -10.85 4.19
C ALA A 301 -8.33 -9.55 4.62
N GLY A 302 -7.75 -8.80 3.68
CA GLY A 302 -6.85 -7.67 3.94
C GLY A 302 -5.41 -8.02 4.39
N LEU A 303 -5.07 -9.31 4.53
CA LEU A 303 -3.80 -9.83 5.04
C LEU A 303 -2.59 -9.48 4.16
N SER A 304 -2.77 -9.57 2.84
CA SER A 304 -1.73 -9.22 1.87
C SER A 304 -1.43 -7.71 1.88
N MET A 305 -2.44 -6.86 2.08
CA MET A 305 -2.26 -5.41 2.20
C MET A 305 -1.55 -5.01 3.50
N ALA A 306 -1.82 -5.71 4.61
CA ALA A 306 -1.09 -5.51 5.85
C ALA A 306 0.42 -5.77 5.68
N THR A 307 0.78 -6.76 4.85
CA THR A 307 2.18 -7.10 4.55
C THR A 307 2.87 -5.98 3.74
N ILE A 308 2.13 -5.32 2.85
CA ILE A 308 2.66 -4.25 1.98
C ILE A 308 2.80 -2.93 2.75
N GLN A 309 1.85 -2.60 3.62
CA GLN A 309 1.78 -1.28 4.28
C GLN A 309 2.59 -1.17 5.58
N HIS A 310 2.91 -2.28 6.25
CA HIS A 310 3.57 -2.22 7.56
C HIS A 310 5.06 -1.86 7.45
N GLY A 311 5.55 -0.88 8.23
CA GLY A 311 6.91 -0.35 8.09
C GLY A 311 8.03 -1.39 8.28
N SER A 312 7.92 -2.27 9.28
CA SER A 312 8.85 -3.38 9.52
C SER A 312 8.10 -4.68 9.81
N LEU A 313 8.51 -5.78 9.19
CA LEU A 313 7.93 -7.10 9.42
C LEU A 313 9.03 -8.08 9.79
N THR A 314 8.80 -8.82 10.87
CA THR A 314 9.67 -9.93 11.27
C THR A 314 9.36 -11.17 10.45
N THR A 315 10.35 -12.03 10.21
CA THR A 315 10.16 -13.33 9.54
C THR A 315 9.05 -14.18 10.18
N ALA A 316 8.90 -14.10 11.51
CA ALA A 316 7.86 -14.80 12.25
C ALA A 316 6.45 -14.26 11.93
N GLN A 317 6.29 -12.95 11.72
CA GLN A 317 5.03 -12.35 11.31
C GLN A 317 4.65 -12.77 9.89
N VAL A 318 5.59 -12.69 8.94
CA VAL A 318 5.34 -13.11 7.55
C VAL A 318 5.02 -14.62 7.46
N SER A 319 5.74 -15.45 8.22
CA SER A 319 5.44 -16.89 8.33
C SER A 319 4.04 -17.14 8.91
N THR A 320 3.67 -16.42 9.98
CA THR A 320 2.33 -16.55 10.57
C THR A 320 1.23 -16.11 9.58
N LEU A 321 1.46 -15.03 8.83
CA LEU A 321 0.56 -14.55 7.79
C LEU A 321 0.43 -15.54 6.62
N PHE A 322 1.51 -16.25 6.28
CA PHE A 322 1.46 -17.31 5.26
C PHE A 322 0.53 -18.43 5.68
N TRP A 323 0.71 -18.97 6.89
CA TRP A 323 -0.15 -20.03 7.42
C TRP A 323 -1.59 -19.57 7.61
N ALA A 324 -1.81 -18.30 7.97
CA ALA A 324 -3.15 -17.72 8.01
C ALA A 324 -3.83 -17.69 6.63
N ASN A 325 -3.13 -17.26 5.57
CA ASN A 325 -3.66 -17.27 4.21
C ASN A 325 -3.92 -18.70 3.70
N LEU A 326 -3.04 -19.64 4.01
CA LEU A 326 -3.22 -21.05 3.65
C LEU A 326 -4.43 -21.67 4.37
N LEU A 327 -4.62 -21.35 5.66
CA LEU A 327 -5.79 -21.78 6.43
C LEU A 327 -7.08 -21.19 5.87
N VAL A 328 -7.12 -19.88 5.57
CA VAL A 328 -8.27 -19.23 4.95
C VAL A 328 -8.58 -19.86 3.59
N GLY A 329 -7.56 -20.08 2.75
CA GLY A 329 -7.71 -20.78 1.48
C GLY A 329 -8.29 -22.20 1.63
N GLY A 330 -7.84 -22.95 2.63
CA GLY A 330 -8.35 -24.29 2.95
C GLY A 330 -9.79 -24.27 3.44
N LEU A 331 -10.16 -23.35 4.32
CA LEU A 331 -11.54 -23.17 4.79
C LEU A 331 -12.48 -22.79 3.64
N LEU A 332 -12.05 -21.91 2.74
CA LEU A 332 -12.84 -21.54 1.55
C LEU A 332 -12.98 -22.70 0.56
N ALA A 333 -11.94 -23.50 0.37
CA ALA A 333 -12.01 -24.72 -0.44
C ALA A 333 -13.01 -25.73 0.14
N LEU A 334 -12.96 -25.98 1.46
CA LEU A 334 -13.92 -26.84 2.15
C LEU A 334 -15.35 -26.30 2.05
N LEU A 335 -15.52 -24.98 2.20
CA LEU A 335 -16.82 -24.34 2.04
C LEU A 335 -17.35 -24.48 0.61
N ALA A 336 -16.50 -24.39 -0.40
CA ALA A 336 -16.88 -24.65 -1.79
C ALA A 336 -17.32 -26.11 -1.99
N VAL A 337 -16.61 -27.08 -1.41
CA VAL A 337 -17.00 -28.50 -1.44
C VAL A 337 -18.35 -28.72 -0.74
N ALA A 338 -18.55 -28.12 0.43
CA ALA A 338 -19.81 -28.22 1.18
C ALA A 338 -20.98 -27.55 0.43
N ALA A 339 -20.71 -26.46 -0.30
CA ALA A 339 -21.72 -25.77 -1.12
C ALA A 339 -22.02 -26.48 -2.44
N ALA A 340 -21.10 -27.30 -2.97
CA ALA A 340 -21.23 -27.99 -4.25
C ALA A 340 -22.55 -28.79 -4.43
N PRO A 341 -23.01 -29.63 -3.48
CA PRO A 341 -24.29 -30.34 -3.62
C PRO A 341 -25.48 -29.37 -3.65
N VAL A 342 -25.45 -28.31 -2.85
CA VAL A 342 -26.51 -27.29 -2.81
C VAL A 342 -26.58 -26.55 -4.15
N ILE A 343 -25.43 -26.18 -4.71
CA ILE A 343 -25.34 -25.52 -6.03
C ILE A 343 -25.88 -26.43 -7.13
N ALA A 344 -25.47 -27.70 -7.16
CA ALA A 344 -25.92 -28.66 -8.17
C ALA A 344 -27.44 -28.89 -8.12
N VAL A 345 -28.01 -29.03 -6.91
CA VAL A 345 -29.47 -29.17 -6.72
C VAL A 345 -30.19 -27.87 -7.07
N PHE A 346 -29.66 -26.72 -6.66
CA PHE A 346 -30.28 -25.41 -6.94
C PHE A 346 -30.45 -25.20 -8.45
N TYR A 347 -29.41 -25.41 -9.25
CA TYR A 347 -29.48 -25.25 -10.72
C TYR A 347 -30.06 -26.43 -11.46
N GLN A 348 -30.34 -27.55 -10.79
CA GLN A 348 -30.77 -28.81 -11.42
C GLN A 348 -29.73 -29.35 -12.42
N GLU A 349 -28.44 -29.17 -12.12
CA GLU A 349 -27.32 -29.53 -13.00
C GLU A 349 -26.25 -30.33 -12.24
N PRO A 350 -26.28 -31.68 -12.31
CA PRO A 350 -25.36 -32.53 -11.55
C PRO A 350 -23.88 -32.27 -11.85
N ARG A 351 -23.56 -31.83 -13.07
CA ARG A 351 -22.19 -31.50 -13.51
C ARG A 351 -21.55 -30.42 -12.63
N LEU A 352 -22.34 -29.51 -12.06
CA LEU A 352 -21.84 -28.41 -11.24
C LEU A 352 -21.17 -28.87 -9.94
N PHE A 353 -21.47 -30.07 -9.45
CA PHE A 353 -20.82 -30.63 -8.26
C PHE A 353 -19.30 -30.67 -8.45
N TRP A 354 -18.84 -31.37 -9.49
CA TRP A 354 -17.40 -31.55 -9.75
C TRP A 354 -16.73 -30.26 -10.21
N VAL A 355 -17.44 -29.40 -10.94
CA VAL A 355 -16.94 -28.07 -11.32
C VAL A 355 -16.69 -27.20 -10.08
N THR A 356 -17.61 -27.20 -9.11
CA THR A 356 -17.46 -26.43 -7.87
C THR A 356 -16.31 -26.96 -7.01
N VAL A 357 -16.22 -28.28 -6.84
CA VAL A 357 -15.12 -28.92 -6.10
C VAL A 357 -13.78 -28.56 -6.75
N ALA A 358 -13.68 -28.69 -8.08
CA ALA A 358 -12.45 -28.39 -8.81
C ALA A 358 -12.05 -26.92 -8.66
N LEU A 359 -12.97 -25.97 -8.91
CA LEU A 359 -12.69 -24.54 -8.77
C LEU A 359 -12.36 -24.14 -7.32
N GLY A 360 -12.90 -24.85 -6.33
CA GLY A 360 -12.56 -24.66 -4.91
C GLY A 360 -11.08 -24.90 -4.61
N THR A 361 -10.40 -25.79 -5.34
CA THR A 361 -8.96 -26.06 -5.13
C THR A 361 -8.08 -24.84 -5.44
N SER A 362 -8.56 -23.92 -6.28
CA SER A 362 -7.84 -22.68 -6.59
C SER A 362 -7.55 -21.82 -5.36
N PHE A 363 -8.42 -21.85 -4.34
CA PHE A 363 -8.23 -21.07 -3.11
C PHE A 363 -6.97 -21.47 -2.34
N LEU A 364 -6.58 -22.75 -2.40
CA LEU A 364 -5.34 -23.25 -1.79
C LEU A 364 -4.11 -22.65 -2.46
N PHE A 365 -4.05 -22.70 -3.80
CA PHE A 365 -2.93 -22.16 -4.57
C PHE A 365 -2.79 -20.65 -4.37
N ILE A 366 -3.92 -19.94 -4.36
CA ILE A 366 -3.90 -18.49 -4.17
C ILE A 366 -3.48 -18.13 -2.73
N GLY A 367 -4.00 -18.83 -1.72
CA GLY A 367 -3.60 -18.64 -0.33
C GLY A 367 -2.10 -18.89 -0.11
N ALA A 368 -1.54 -19.94 -0.72
CA ALA A 368 -0.12 -20.25 -0.68
C ALA A 368 0.76 -19.23 -1.44
N ALA A 369 0.23 -18.59 -2.48
CA ALA A 369 0.95 -17.58 -3.25
C ALA A 369 0.88 -16.17 -2.63
N ALA A 370 -0.13 -15.89 -1.79
CA ALA A 370 -0.48 -14.55 -1.33
C ALA A 370 0.69 -13.79 -0.70
N GLN A 371 1.37 -14.40 0.28
CA GLN A 371 2.49 -13.74 0.98
C GLN A 371 3.71 -13.54 0.08
N HIS A 372 4.07 -14.53 -0.76
CA HIS A 372 5.17 -14.38 -1.71
C HIS A 372 4.92 -13.22 -2.68
N ARG A 373 3.68 -13.08 -3.17
CA ARG A 373 3.28 -11.96 -4.02
C ARG A 373 3.37 -10.63 -3.28
N ALA A 374 2.86 -10.57 -2.04
CA ALA A 374 2.93 -9.37 -1.21
C ALA A 374 4.39 -8.92 -0.94
N MET A 375 5.30 -9.86 -0.72
CA MET A 375 6.73 -9.58 -0.54
C MET A 375 7.41 -9.08 -1.82
N LEU A 376 7.07 -9.64 -2.99
CA LEU A 376 7.57 -9.14 -4.27
C LEU A 376 7.04 -7.73 -4.58
N GLN A 377 5.78 -7.46 -4.24
CA GLN A 377 5.19 -6.13 -4.37
C GLN A 377 5.88 -5.13 -3.43
N ARG A 378 6.07 -5.49 -2.16
CA ARG A 378 6.79 -4.69 -1.16
C ARG A 378 8.22 -4.38 -1.58
N SER A 379 8.93 -5.34 -2.16
CA SER A 379 10.29 -5.16 -2.68
C SER A 379 10.36 -4.49 -4.06
N MET A 380 9.23 -3.98 -4.58
CA MET A 380 9.13 -3.30 -5.87
C MET A 380 9.59 -4.15 -7.06
N ARG A 381 9.56 -5.49 -6.93
CA ARG A 381 9.95 -6.46 -7.97
C ARG A 381 8.82 -6.74 -8.97
N PHE A 382 8.20 -5.68 -9.49
CA PHE A 382 7.08 -5.77 -10.43
C PHE A 382 7.41 -6.53 -11.70
N SER A 383 8.65 -6.46 -12.18
CA SER A 383 9.09 -7.23 -13.35
C SER A 383 9.03 -8.74 -13.13
N ALA A 384 9.38 -9.21 -11.93
CA ALA A 384 9.29 -10.63 -11.59
C ALA A 384 7.82 -11.07 -11.50
N LEU A 385 6.96 -10.25 -10.89
CA LEU A 385 5.52 -10.51 -10.82
C LEU A 385 4.88 -10.56 -12.21
N ALA A 386 5.15 -9.56 -13.05
CA ALA A 386 4.62 -9.49 -14.42
C ALA A 386 5.06 -10.70 -15.25
N LEU A 387 6.33 -11.11 -15.15
CA LEU A 387 6.82 -12.29 -15.85
C LEU A 387 6.12 -13.57 -15.38
N VAL A 388 6.01 -13.78 -14.07
CA VAL A 388 5.30 -14.95 -13.51
C VAL A 388 3.84 -14.98 -13.95
N ASP A 389 3.15 -13.84 -13.95
CA ASP A 389 1.76 -13.73 -14.36
C ASP A 389 1.56 -14.03 -15.85
N ILE A 390 2.41 -13.47 -16.72
CA ILE A 390 2.36 -13.71 -18.16
C ILE A 390 2.64 -15.17 -18.48
N VAL A 391 3.71 -15.75 -17.91
CA VAL A 391 4.10 -17.15 -18.18
C VAL A 391 3.05 -18.13 -17.66
N SER A 392 2.59 -17.97 -16.41
CA SER A 392 1.56 -18.84 -15.84
C SER A 392 0.24 -18.74 -16.62
N MET A 393 -0.14 -17.54 -17.06
CA MET A 393 -1.32 -17.33 -17.87
C MET A 393 -1.19 -17.95 -19.26
N ALA A 394 -0.08 -17.73 -19.97
CA ALA A 394 0.16 -18.31 -21.28
C ALA A 394 0.13 -19.85 -21.25
N LEU A 395 0.77 -20.46 -20.25
CA LEU A 395 0.75 -21.91 -20.04
C LEU A 395 -0.66 -22.42 -19.71
N SER A 396 -1.41 -21.71 -18.87
CA SER A 396 -2.81 -22.08 -18.56
C SER A 396 -3.73 -22.00 -19.78
N ILE A 397 -3.54 -21.00 -20.65
CA ILE A 397 -4.28 -20.85 -21.90
C ILE A 397 -3.92 -21.97 -22.87
N ALA A 398 -2.63 -22.29 -23.02
CA ALA A 398 -2.18 -23.38 -23.87
C ALA A 398 -2.79 -24.72 -23.43
N LEU A 399 -2.79 -25.00 -22.12
CA LEU A 399 -3.41 -26.19 -21.54
C LEU A 399 -4.93 -26.22 -21.82
N ALA A 400 -5.62 -25.11 -21.60
CA ALA A 400 -7.05 -24.99 -21.86
C ALA A 400 -7.41 -25.21 -23.34
N ILE A 401 -6.67 -24.59 -24.26
CA ILE A 401 -6.86 -24.77 -25.70
C ILE A 401 -6.59 -26.22 -26.09
N GLY A 402 -5.52 -26.84 -25.58
CA GLY A 402 -5.22 -28.25 -25.83
C GLY A 402 -6.34 -29.19 -25.37
N MET A 403 -6.92 -28.92 -24.19
CA MET A 403 -8.07 -29.67 -23.70
C MET A 403 -9.35 -29.43 -24.52
N ALA A 404 -9.60 -28.19 -24.95
CA ALA A 404 -10.73 -27.86 -25.80
C ALA A 404 -10.64 -28.57 -27.16
N LEU A 405 -9.45 -28.57 -27.78
CA LEU A 405 -9.19 -29.29 -29.03
C LEU A 405 -9.33 -30.81 -28.87
N SER A 406 -9.05 -31.33 -27.68
CA SER A 406 -9.21 -32.75 -27.34
C SER A 406 -10.65 -33.12 -26.95
N GLY A 407 -11.61 -32.20 -27.03
CA GLY A 407 -13.03 -32.47 -26.79
C GLY A 407 -13.48 -32.49 -25.33
N TYR A 408 -12.68 -31.97 -24.38
CA TYR A 408 -13.03 -31.96 -22.95
C TYR A 408 -14.11 -30.93 -22.55
N GLY A 409 -14.60 -30.12 -23.50
CA GLY A 409 -15.69 -29.15 -23.28
C GLY A 409 -15.39 -28.15 -22.16
N TYR A 410 -16.37 -27.93 -21.26
CA TYR A 410 -16.24 -27.02 -20.11
C TYR A 410 -15.02 -27.28 -19.20
N TRP A 411 -14.47 -28.50 -19.16
CA TRP A 411 -13.27 -28.76 -18.37
C TRP A 411 -12.04 -27.96 -18.83
N ALA A 412 -11.98 -27.56 -20.10
CA ALA A 412 -10.96 -26.64 -20.59
C ALA A 412 -10.96 -25.30 -19.82
N LEU A 413 -12.14 -24.78 -19.52
CA LEU A 413 -12.32 -23.51 -18.79
C LEU A 413 -12.04 -23.68 -17.29
N VAL A 414 -12.45 -24.82 -16.72
CA VAL A 414 -12.18 -25.16 -15.32
C VAL A 414 -10.67 -25.28 -15.10
N VAL A 415 -9.98 -26.02 -15.96
CA VAL A 415 -8.52 -26.18 -15.88
C VAL A 415 -7.81 -24.86 -16.13
N MET A 416 -8.25 -24.02 -17.06
CA MET A 416 -7.67 -22.68 -17.24
C MET A 416 -7.68 -21.88 -15.93
N THR A 417 -8.79 -21.95 -15.18
CA THR A 417 -8.99 -21.19 -13.94
C THR A 417 -8.14 -21.72 -12.77
N ILE A 418 -7.87 -23.03 -12.73
CA ILE A 418 -7.09 -23.67 -11.66
C ILE A 418 -5.59 -23.68 -11.99
N ALA A 419 -5.23 -23.93 -13.25
CA ALA A 419 -3.85 -24.04 -13.71
C ALA A 419 -3.12 -22.70 -13.58
N GLN A 420 -3.79 -21.57 -13.83
CA GLN A 420 -3.13 -20.25 -13.72
C GLN A 420 -2.56 -19.98 -12.32
N PRO A 421 -3.34 -20.06 -11.21
CA PRO A 421 -2.79 -19.90 -9.88
C PRO A 421 -1.81 -21.03 -9.50
N ALA A 422 -2.08 -22.29 -9.90
CA ALA A 422 -1.19 -23.42 -9.63
C ALA A 422 0.20 -23.25 -10.27
N LEU A 423 0.27 -22.76 -11.51
CA LEU A 423 1.51 -22.48 -12.24
C LEU A 423 2.20 -21.20 -11.74
N SER A 424 1.44 -20.23 -11.24
CA SER A 424 2.00 -19.00 -10.66
C SER A 424 2.75 -19.25 -9.34
N LEU A 425 2.29 -20.23 -8.55
CA LEU A 425 2.82 -20.56 -7.23
C LEU A 425 4.33 -20.88 -7.23
N PRO A 426 4.84 -21.85 -8.04
CA PRO A 426 6.27 -22.11 -8.11
C PRO A 426 7.05 -20.88 -8.61
N GLY A 427 6.49 -20.11 -9.55
CA GLY A 427 7.12 -18.89 -10.05
C GLY A 427 7.35 -17.85 -8.96
N VAL A 428 6.37 -17.59 -8.09
CA VAL A 428 6.54 -16.65 -6.97
C VAL A 428 7.44 -17.20 -5.86
N TRP A 429 7.44 -18.51 -5.62
CA TRP A 429 8.33 -19.17 -4.67
C TRP A 429 9.80 -19.08 -5.12
N MET A 430 10.09 -19.45 -6.36
CA MET A 430 11.44 -19.41 -6.92
C MET A 430 12.01 -17.99 -6.97
N THR A 431 11.16 -16.99 -7.21
CA THR A 431 11.60 -15.58 -7.29
C THR A 431 11.81 -14.94 -5.92
N THR A 432 10.99 -15.27 -4.92
CA THR A 432 11.16 -14.75 -3.54
C THR A 432 12.30 -15.44 -2.80
N ARG A 433 12.57 -16.73 -3.05
CA ARG A 433 13.58 -17.54 -2.35
C ARG A 433 13.41 -17.61 -0.83
N TRP A 434 12.22 -17.26 -0.34
CA TRP A 434 11.86 -17.36 1.07
C TRP A 434 11.06 -18.63 1.31
N ILE A 435 11.27 -19.28 2.45
CA ILE A 435 10.54 -20.47 2.86
C ILE A 435 9.81 -20.12 4.17
N PRO A 436 8.48 -20.35 4.26
CA PRO A 436 7.72 -20.07 5.47
C PRO A 436 8.16 -20.94 6.63
N GLY A 437 8.51 -20.31 7.75
CA GLY A 437 8.76 -21.01 9.02
C GLY A 437 7.46 -21.40 9.73
N MET A 438 7.57 -22.09 10.87
CA MET A 438 6.40 -22.45 11.67
C MET A 438 5.73 -21.19 12.28
N PRO A 439 4.39 -21.18 12.42
CA PRO A 439 3.66 -20.04 12.97
C PRO A 439 3.97 -19.88 14.46
N GLN A 440 4.14 -18.63 14.92
CA GLN A 440 4.41 -18.31 16.33
C GLN A 440 3.17 -17.70 17.00
N ARG A 441 2.75 -18.25 18.14
CA ARG A 441 1.70 -17.66 18.99
C ARG A 441 2.27 -16.36 19.58
N GLN A 442 1.57 -15.23 19.41
CA GLN A 442 1.94 -13.86 19.85
C GLN A 442 2.81 -13.00 18.91
N SER A 443 2.80 -13.24 17.60
CA SER A 443 3.50 -12.39 16.62
C SER A 443 2.92 -10.97 16.41
N GLY A 444 1.88 -10.57 17.17
CA GLY A 444 1.22 -9.27 17.02
C GLY A 444 0.29 -9.15 15.79
N VAL A 445 0.07 -10.23 15.04
CA VAL A 445 -0.71 -10.25 13.79
C VAL A 445 -2.22 -10.00 14.00
N ARG A 446 -2.72 -10.07 15.24
CA ARG A 446 -4.15 -9.84 15.55
C ARG A 446 -4.64 -8.45 15.13
N SER A 447 -3.81 -7.41 15.28
CA SER A 447 -4.16 -6.06 14.81
C SER A 447 -4.19 -5.96 13.29
N MET A 448 -3.37 -6.74 12.59
CA MET A 448 -3.36 -6.83 11.11
C MET A 448 -4.60 -7.54 10.54
N LEU A 449 -5.15 -8.52 11.28
CA LEU A 449 -6.38 -9.25 10.91
C LEU A 449 -7.64 -8.37 11.02
N MET A 450 -7.66 -7.34 11.87
CA MET A 450 -8.83 -6.48 12.11
C MET A 450 -9.03 -5.38 11.06
N PHE A 451 -8.12 -5.22 10.09
CA PHE A 451 -8.09 -4.09 9.16
C PHE A 451 -8.93 -4.30 7.88
N GLY A 452 -9.29 -5.55 7.53
CA GLY A 452 -9.95 -5.89 6.25
C GLY A 452 -11.49 -5.84 6.22
N GLY A 453 -12.16 -5.74 7.38
CA GLY A 453 -13.61 -6.00 7.48
C GLY A 453 -14.52 -5.02 6.73
N ALA A 454 -14.27 -3.70 6.87
CA ALA A 454 -15.15 -2.67 6.30
C ALA A 454 -15.10 -2.61 4.76
N VAL A 455 -13.92 -2.83 4.17
CA VAL A 455 -13.73 -2.88 2.71
C VAL A 455 -14.34 -4.15 2.12
N THR A 456 -14.18 -5.28 2.82
CA THR A 456 -14.78 -6.56 2.43
C THR A 456 -16.30 -6.47 2.40
N LEU A 457 -16.92 -5.83 3.40
CA LEU A 457 -18.37 -5.63 3.44
C LEU A 457 -18.87 -4.77 2.27
N ASN A 458 -18.15 -3.70 1.90
CA ASN A 458 -18.50 -2.89 0.74
C ASN A 458 -18.43 -3.69 -0.56
N ASN A 459 -17.35 -4.44 -0.76
CA ASN A 459 -17.18 -5.27 -1.94
C ASN A 459 -18.22 -6.40 -2.01
N LEU A 460 -18.67 -6.92 -0.86
CA LEU A 460 -19.72 -7.92 -0.75
C LEU A 460 -21.05 -7.43 -1.32
N ILE A 461 -21.51 -6.26 -0.87
CA ILE A 461 -22.78 -5.68 -1.33
C ILE A 461 -22.72 -5.40 -2.83
N ILE A 462 -21.62 -4.81 -3.30
CA ILE A 462 -21.38 -4.55 -4.71
C ILE A 462 -21.37 -5.85 -5.53
N TYR A 463 -20.69 -6.89 -5.04
CA TYR A 463 -20.61 -8.17 -5.71
C TYR A 463 -21.98 -8.81 -5.88
N ILE A 464 -22.81 -8.80 -4.84
CA ILE A 464 -24.19 -9.30 -4.90
C ILE A 464 -24.96 -8.52 -5.98
N GLY A 465 -24.91 -7.19 -5.96
CA GLY A 465 -25.61 -6.35 -6.92
C GLY A 465 -25.25 -6.60 -8.39
N TYR A 466 -24.03 -7.08 -8.68
CA TYR A 466 -23.55 -7.31 -10.05
C TYR A 466 -23.39 -8.78 -10.46
N ASN A 467 -23.76 -9.74 -9.60
CA ASN A 467 -23.67 -11.17 -9.92
C ASN A 467 -24.97 -11.94 -9.68
N VAL A 468 -26.00 -11.32 -9.10
CA VAL A 468 -27.32 -11.94 -8.94
C VAL A 468 -27.96 -12.26 -10.30
N ASP A 469 -27.77 -11.41 -11.31
CA ASP A 469 -28.15 -11.64 -12.71
C ASP A 469 -27.71 -13.02 -13.22
N LYS A 470 -26.46 -13.42 -12.98
CA LYS A 470 -25.92 -14.71 -13.40
C LYS A 470 -26.62 -15.87 -12.69
N VAL A 471 -26.90 -15.70 -11.40
CA VAL A 471 -27.61 -16.69 -10.59
C VAL A 471 -29.05 -16.87 -11.08
N LEU A 472 -29.75 -15.77 -11.33
CA LEU A 472 -31.12 -15.79 -11.83
C LEU A 472 -31.20 -16.36 -13.26
N ILE A 473 -30.34 -15.94 -14.19
CA ILE A 473 -30.38 -16.48 -15.55
C ILE A 473 -30.06 -17.98 -15.54
N GLY A 474 -29.03 -18.42 -14.80
CA GLY A 474 -28.68 -19.83 -14.74
C GLY A 474 -29.81 -20.70 -14.20
N ARG A 475 -30.51 -20.24 -13.15
CA ARG A 475 -31.54 -21.05 -12.47
C ARG A 475 -32.83 -21.20 -13.27
N TRP A 476 -33.24 -20.16 -14.00
CA TRP A 476 -34.54 -20.14 -14.69
C TRP A 476 -34.43 -20.34 -16.21
N TRP A 477 -33.30 -19.96 -16.81
CA TRP A 477 -33.08 -20.05 -18.27
C TRP A 477 -31.95 -20.99 -18.67
N GLY A 478 -31.27 -21.61 -17.69
CA GLY A 478 -30.27 -22.65 -17.92
C GLY A 478 -28.89 -22.14 -18.34
N ALA A 479 -27.97 -23.09 -18.57
CA ALA A 479 -26.56 -22.79 -18.84
C ALA A 479 -26.34 -22.11 -20.19
N ALA A 480 -26.97 -22.56 -21.28
CA ALA A 480 -26.77 -21.96 -22.59
C ALA A 480 -27.11 -20.46 -22.62
N ALA A 481 -28.26 -20.08 -22.04
CA ALA A 481 -28.69 -18.69 -21.92
C ALA A 481 -27.70 -17.84 -21.10
N LEU A 482 -27.23 -18.37 -19.96
CA LEU A 482 -26.21 -17.71 -19.15
C LEU A 482 -24.86 -17.60 -19.86
N GLY A 483 -24.51 -18.55 -20.72
CA GLY A 483 -23.30 -18.52 -21.52
C GLY A 483 -23.31 -17.36 -22.52
N ILE A 484 -24.42 -17.19 -23.24
CA ILE A 484 -24.61 -16.06 -24.18
C ILE A 484 -24.55 -14.74 -23.42
N TYR A 485 -25.33 -14.62 -22.34
CA TYR A 485 -25.37 -13.42 -21.52
C TYR A 485 -24.01 -13.07 -20.94
N GLY A 486 -23.33 -14.04 -20.33
CA GLY A 486 -22.05 -13.83 -19.67
C GLY A 486 -20.94 -13.43 -20.62
N ARG A 487 -20.95 -13.91 -21.87
CA ARG A 487 -19.97 -13.51 -22.89
C ARG A 487 -20.22 -12.09 -23.39
N ALA A 488 -21.48 -11.71 -23.62
CA ALA A 488 -21.84 -10.33 -23.92
C ALA A 488 -21.41 -9.39 -22.78
N TYR A 489 -21.73 -9.73 -21.54
CA TYR A 489 -21.36 -8.96 -20.35
C TYR A 489 -19.85 -8.84 -20.15
N GLN A 490 -19.10 -9.92 -20.36
CA GLN A 490 -17.64 -9.90 -20.22
C GLN A 490 -16.98 -9.01 -21.27
N LEU A 491 -17.44 -9.10 -22.52
CA LEU A 491 -16.87 -8.33 -23.62
C LEU A 491 -17.16 -6.84 -23.48
N ILE A 492 -18.37 -6.47 -23.05
CA ILE A 492 -18.79 -5.06 -23.00
C ILE A 492 -18.11 -4.26 -21.89
N ASN A 493 -17.77 -4.91 -20.76
CA ASN A 493 -17.14 -4.24 -19.62
C ASN A 493 -15.61 -4.16 -19.73
N LEU A 494 -15.00 -4.96 -20.61
CA LEU A 494 -13.54 -5.05 -20.75
C LEU A 494 -12.87 -3.67 -20.92
N PRO A 495 -13.31 -2.76 -21.81
CA PRO A 495 -12.64 -1.47 -21.97
C PRO A 495 -12.78 -0.56 -20.75
N THR A 496 -13.97 -0.50 -20.15
CA THR A 496 -14.29 0.44 -19.07
C THR A 496 -13.57 0.08 -17.78
N ASP A 497 -13.48 -1.21 -17.44
CA ASP A 497 -12.74 -1.66 -16.25
C ASP A 497 -11.23 -1.38 -16.36
N ASN A 498 -10.66 -1.59 -17.55
CA ASN A 498 -9.25 -1.30 -17.82
C ASN A 498 -8.96 0.20 -17.74
N LEU A 499 -9.81 1.04 -18.34
CA LEU A 499 -9.66 2.50 -18.27
C LEU A 499 -9.86 3.03 -16.85
N TYR A 500 -10.87 2.53 -16.14
CA TYR A 500 -11.17 2.93 -14.77
C TYR A 500 -10.00 2.62 -13.85
N SER A 501 -9.47 1.39 -13.88
CA SER A 501 -8.31 1.02 -13.08
C SER A 501 -7.08 1.86 -13.44
N THR A 502 -6.77 2.01 -14.73
CA THR A 502 -5.61 2.78 -15.21
C THR A 502 -5.62 4.23 -14.76
N ILE A 503 -6.75 4.94 -14.90
CA ILE A 503 -6.86 6.33 -14.47
C ILE A 503 -6.92 6.42 -12.95
N GLY A 504 -7.59 5.46 -12.30
CA GLY A 504 -7.70 5.37 -10.84
C GLY A 504 -6.34 5.34 -10.13
N TRP A 505 -5.34 4.65 -10.70
CA TRP A 505 -3.97 4.62 -10.16
C TRP A 505 -3.32 6.00 -10.00
N VAL A 506 -3.69 6.96 -10.85
CA VAL A 506 -3.17 8.34 -10.80
C VAL A 506 -4.14 9.25 -10.06
N ALA A 507 -5.45 9.14 -10.35
CA ALA A 507 -6.47 10.01 -9.79
C ALA A 507 -6.60 9.84 -8.28
N PHE A 508 -6.64 8.60 -7.77
CA PHE A 508 -6.89 8.35 -6.35
C PHE A 508 -5.81 8.91 -5.41
N PRO A 509 -4.49 8.68 -5.64
CA PRO A 509 -3.45 9.28 -4.80
C PRO A 509 -3.42 10.81 -4.85
N VAL A 510 -3.66 11.40 -6.02
CA VAL A 510 -3.71 12.87 -6.18
C VAL A 510 -4.88 13.45 -5.38
N LEU A 511 -6.07 12.85 -5.48
CA LEU A 511 -7.24 13.28 -4.71
C LEU A 511 -7.01 13.13 -3.20
N SER A 512 -6.36 12.04 -2.77
CA SER A 512 -6.09 11.80 -1.35
C SER A 512 -5.13 12.83 -0.75
N ARG A 513 -4.10 13.27 -1.51
CA ARG A 513 -3.20 14.35 -1.08
C ARG A 513 -3.89 15.71 -1.00
N LEU A 514 -4.94 15.92 -1.80
CA LEU A 514 -5.71 17.18 -1.84
C LEU A 514 -6.95 17.16 -0.93
N GLN A 515 -7.14 16.13 -0.09
CA GLN A 515 -8.33 15.98 0.75
C GLN A 515 -8.60 17.19 1.67
N ASN A 516 -7.53 17.87 2.11
CA ASN A 516 -7.60 19.04 3.00
C ASN A 516 -7.77 20.38 2.25
N ASP A 517 -7.76 20.37 0.91
CA ASP A 517 -8.02 21.55 0.07
C ASP A 517 -9.23 21.29 -0.84
N PRO A 518 -10.45 21.63 -0.39
CA PRO A 518 -11.68 21.34 -1.12
C PRO A 518 -11.74 21.95 -2.52
N SER A 519 -11.07 23.08 -2.75
CA SER A 519 -11.08 23.81 -4.01
C SER A 519 -10.22 23.11 -5.07
N ARG A 520 -9.02 22.69 -4.68
CA ARG A 520 -8.10 21.93 -5.52
C ARG A 520 -8.60 20.51 -5.73
N LEU A 521 -9.19 19.89 -4.70
CA LEU A 521 -9.85 18.58 -4.79
C LEU A 521 -10.95 18.58 -5.86
N ARG A 522 -11.86 19.56 -5.82
CA ARG A 522 -12.93 19.72 -6.83
C ARG A 522 -12.35 19.80 -8.24
N THR A 523 -11.33 20.64 -8.43
CA THR A 523 -10.72 20.85 -9.76
C THR A 523 -10.02 19.59 -10.26
N ALA A 524 -9.24 18.92 -9.40
CA ALA A 524 -8.55 17.68 -9.73
C ALA A 524 -9.53 16.53 -10.05
N PHE A 525 -10.63 16.43 -9.29
CA PHE A 525 -11.68 15.45 -9.54
C PHE A 525 -12.35 15.69 -10.89
N LEU A 526 -12.82 16.91 -11.16
CA LEU A 526 -13.52 17.23 -12.41
C LEU A 526 -12.61 17.05 -13.64
N LYS A 527 -11.31 17.37 -13.53
CA LYS A 527 -10.33 17.11 -14.59
C LYS A 527 -10.20 15.61 -14.85
N SER A 528 -10.00 14.81 -13.80
CA SER A 528 -9.87 13.34 -13.91
C SER A 528 -11.16 12.69 -14.44
N TYR A 529 -12.31 13.17 -13.99
CA TYR A 529 -13.63 12.73 -14.41
C TYR A 529 -13.88 13.04 -15.90
N SER A 530 -13.57 14.26 -16.35
CA SER A 530 -13.70 14.64 -17.76
C SER A 530 -12.79 13.82 -18.69
N VAL A 531 -11.56 13.52 -18.26
CA VAL A 531 -10.61 12.69 -19.03
C VAL A 531 -11.09 11.25 -19.11
N PHE A 532 -11.59 10.68 -18.01
CA PHE A 532 -12.14 9.34 -18.03
C PHE A 532 -13.35 9.23 -18.95
N LEU A 533 -14.30 10.18 -18.86
CA LEU A 533 -15.47 10.19 -19.72
C LEU A 533 -15.13 10.37 -21.19
N SER A 534 -14.11 11.19 -21.53
CA SER A 534 -13.75 11.36 -22.94
C SER A 534 -13.11 10.13 -23.59
N LEU A 535 -12.54 9.23 -22.79
CA LEU A 535 -12.03 7.95 -23.28
C LEU A 535 -13.14 6.90 -23.37
N VAL A 536 -14.03 6.83 -22.39
CA VAL A 536 -15.07 5.79 -22.33
C VAL A 536 -16.23 6.05 -23.30
N MET A 537 -16.66 7.30 -23.47
CA MET A 537 -17.82 7.66 -24.31
C MET A 537 -17.75 7.14 -25.76
N PRO A 538 -16.66 7.38 -26.53
CA PRO A 538 -16.58 6.87 -27.91
C PRO A 538 -16.53 5.35 -27.97
N ILE A 539 -15.95 4.68 -26.96
CA ILE A 539 -15.92 3.22 -26.88
C ILE A 539 -17.34 2.67 -26.64
N THR A 540 -18.08 3.25 -25.70
CA THR A 540 -19.48 2.85 -25.44
C THR A 540 -20.34 3.01 -26.69
N MET A 541 -20.15 4.10 -27.44
CA MET A 541 -20.86 4.32 -28.71
C MET A 541 -20.45 3.31 -29.77
N ALA A 542 -19.16 3.00 -29.90
CA ALA A 542 -18.69 1.95 -30.81
C ALA A 542 -19.32 0.59 -30.48
N CYS A 543 -19.43 0.24 -29.20
CA CYS A 543 -20.12 -0.98 -28.77
C CYS A 543 -21.62 -0.99 -29.12
N ALA A 544 -22.28 0.16 -29.12
CA ALA A 544 -23.70 0.26 -29.48
C ALA A 544 -23.93 0.13 -30.99
N LEU A 545 -23.13 0.85 -31.79
CA LEU A 545 -23.28 0.88 -33.24
C LEU A 545 -22.81 -0.43 -33.87
N PHE A 546 -21.59 -0.87 -33.54
CA PHE A 546 -20.89 -1.97 -34.22
C PHE A 546 -20.99 -3.31 -33.46
N ALA A 547 -22.08 -3.52 -32.74
CA ALA A 547 -22.26 -4.72 -31.92
C ALA A 547 -22.19 -6.02 -32.74
N ASP A 548 -22.77 -6.04 -33.94
CA ASP A 548 -22.75 -7.20 -34.84
C ASP A 548 -21.30 -7.59 -35.19
N ASP A 549 -20.51 -6.64 -35.67
CA ASP A 549 -19.12 -6.86 -36.08
C ASP A 549 -18.21 -7.20 -34.91
N ILE A 550 -18.36 -6.50 -33.77
CA ILE A 550 -17.60 -6.79 -32.56
C ILE A 550 -17.85 -8.22 -32.10
N ILE A 551 -19.10 -8.68 -32.05
CA ILE A 551 -19.43 -10.04 -31.63
C ILE A 551 -18.93 -11.07 -32.66
N ALA A 552 -19.09 -10.81 -33.96
CA ALA A 552 -18.61 -11.69 -35.01
C ALA A 552 -17.08 -11.84 -35.00
N ILE A 553 -16.34 -10.74 -34.78
CA ILE A 553 -14.87 -10.74 -34.74
C ILE A 553 -14.35 -11.34 -33.44
N PHE A 554 -14.90 -10.96 -32.28
CA PHE A 554 -14.37 -11.44 -31.00
C PHE A 554 -14.84 -12.84 -30.67
N LEU A 555 -16.15 -13.12 -30.74
CA LEU A 555 -16.71 -14.40 -30.30
C LEU A 555 -16.90 -15.38 -31.47
N GLY A 556 -17.21 -14.89 -32.66
CA GLY A 556 -17.47 -15.69 -33.86
C GLY A 556 -18.95 -15.78 -34.24
N PRO A 557 -19.29 -16.24 -35.46
CA PRO A 557 -20.66 -16.21 -36.00
C PRO A 557 -21.70 -16.95 -35.14
N LYS A 558 -21.31 -18.04 -34.46
CA LYS A 558 -22.21 -18.82 -33.60
C LYS A 558 -22.74 -18.04 -32.38
N TRP A 559 -22.19 -16.86 -32.11
CA TRP A 559 -22.57 -16.00 -30.99
C TRP A 559 -23.53 -14.88 -31.39
N HIS A 560 -24.14 -14.93 -32.58
CA HIS A 560 -25.05 -13.87 -33.06
C HIS A 560 -26.18 -13.52 -32.07
N GLU A 561 -26.73 -14.51 -31.35
CA GLU A 561 -27.75 -14.27 -30.29
C GLU A 561 -27.25 -13.35 -29.15
N ALA A 562 -25.93 -13.23 -28.95
CA ALA A 562 -25.34 -12.34 -27.96
C ALA A 562 -25.39 -10.87 -28.38
N VAL A 563 -25.58 -10.55 -29.68
CA VAL A 563 -25.57 -9.18 -30.20
C VAL A 563 -26.63 -8.32 -29.52
N LEU A 564 -27.88 -8.80 -29.45
CA LEU A 564 -28.96 -8.02 -28.85
C LEU A 564 -28.70 -7.78 -27.35
N ILE A 565 -28.22 -8.81 -26.63
CA ILE A 565 -27.84 -8.66 -25.21
C ILE A 565 -26.70 -7.64 -25.06
N PHE A 566 -25.68 -7.73 -25.92
CA PHE A 566 -24.56 -6.80 -25.93
C PHE A 566 -25.02 -5.36 -26.16
N ARG A 567 -25.88 -5.11 -27.16
CA ARG A 567 -26.48 -3.79 -27.39
C ARG A 567 -27.27 -3.29 -26.19
N LEU A 568 -28.12 -4.14 -25.62
CA LEU A 568 -28.95 -3.79 -24.47
C LEU A 568 -28.15 -3.47 -23.21
N LEU A 569 -26.93 -4.00 -23.07
CA LEU A 569 -26.02 -3.70 -21.97
C LEU A 569 -25.22 -2.40 -22.16
N THR A 570 -25.17 -1.81 -23.36
CA THR A 570 -24.37 -0.58 -23.59
C THR A 570 -24.69 0.58 -22.65
N PRO A 571 -25.95 0.82 -22.20
CA PRO A 571 -26.23 1.87 -21.22
C PRO A 571 -25.60 1.60 -19.84
N THR A 572 -25.33 0.35 -19.47
CA THR A 572 -24.67 0.03 -18.19
C THR A 572 -23.24 0.56 -18.19
N VAL A 573 -22.55 0.47 -19.33
CA VAL A 573 -21.19 0.97 -19.49
C VAL A 573 -21.14 2.49 -19.30
N LEU A 574 -22.12 3.19 -19.88
CA LEU A 574 -22.31 4.63 -19.66
C LEU A 574 -22.59 4.92 -18.18
N GLY A 575 -23.47 4.14 -17.55
CA GLY A 575 -23.75 4.26 -16.12
C GLY A 575 -22.52 4.09 -15.25
N PHE A 576 -21.70 3.06 -15.49
CA PHE A 576 -20.43 2.85 -14.79
C PHE A 576 -19.44 3.99 -15.01
N ALA A 577 -19.39 4.53 -16.24
CA ALA A 577 -18.55 5.69 -16.54
C ALA A 577 -18.92 6.92 -15.69
N LEU A 578 -20.23 7.09 -15.42
CA LEU A 578 -20.79 8.21 -14.67
C LEU A 578 -20.84 7.99 -13.14
N ILE A 579 -20.77 6.74 -12.68
CA ILE A 579 -20.89 6.35 -11.26
C ILE A 579 -19.51 6.07 -10.65
N ASN A 580 -18.70 5.21 -11.26
CA ASN A 580 -17.50 4.64 -10.64
C ASN A 580 -16.44 5.68 -10.21
N PRO A 581 -16.18 6.78 -10.94
CA PRO A 581 -15.20 7.78 -10.53
C PRO A 581 -15.52 8.46 -9.19
N PHE A 582 -16.79 8.55 -8.79
CA PHE A 582 -17.16 9.09 -7.49
C PHE A 582 -16.68 8.20 -6.34
N ALA A 583 -16.40 6.92 -6.58
CA ALA A 583 -15.74 6.08 -5.58
C ALA A 583 -14.35 6.64 -5.23
N TRP A 584 -13.58 7.15 -6.20
CA TRP A 584 -12.29 7.80 -5.92
C TRP A 584 -12.47 9.01 -5.02
N LEU A 585 -13.46 9.86 -5.32
CA LEU A 585 -13.77 11.05 -4.52
C LEU A 585 -14.18 10.70 -3.08
N MET A 586 -15.08 9.72 -2.92
CA MET A 586 -15.57 9.33 -1.61
C MET A 586 -14.50 8.64 -0.78
N LEU A 587 -13.73 7.72 -1.36
CA LEU A 587 -12.67 7.02 -0.66
C LEU A 587 -11.50 7.96 -0.30
N ALA A 588 -11.07 8.81 -1.24
CA ALA A 588 -10.01 9.79 -1.00
C ALA A 588 -10.41 10.86 0.03
N GLY A 589 -11.71 11.19 0.11
CA GLY A 589 -12.25 12.10 1.12
C GLY A 589 -12.61 11.44 2.46
N GLY A 590 -12.25 10.18 2.70
CA GLY A 590 -12.51 9.47 3.95
C GLY A 590 -13.97 9.06 4.18
N ARG A 591 -14.80 9.00 3.13
CA ARG A 591 -16.27 8.78 3.18
C ARG A 591 -16.69 7.35 2.82
N ALA A 592 -15.87 6.36 3.17
CA ALA A 592 -16.13 4.94 2.88
C ALA A 592 -17.51 4.47 3.41
N GLY A 593 -17.93 4.92 4.60
CA GLY A 593 -19.24 4.58 5.15
C GLY A 593 -20.43 5.17 4.36
N ARG A 594 -20.24 6.26 3.61
CA ARG A 594 -21.27 6.75 2.67
C ARG A 594 -21.31 5.89 1.41
N PHE A 595 -20.14 5.53 0.88
CA PHE A 595 -20.05 4.64 -0.27
C PHE A 595 -20.77 3.30 -0.02
N LEU A 596 -20.57 2.71 1.16
CA LEU A 596 -21.27 1.50 1.58
C LEU A 596 -22.79 1.68 1.62
N ARG A 597 -23.29 2.77 2.24
CA ARG A 597 -24.73 3.05 2.32
C ARG A 597 -25.36 3.23 0.95
N ILE A 598 -24.67 3.90 0.03
CA ILE A 598 -25.10 4.04 -1.36
C ILE A 598 -25.21 2.66 -2.03
N ALA A 599 -24.19 1.81 -1.89
CA ALA A 599 -24.21 0.45 -2.45
C ALA A 599 -25.38 -0.38 -1.88
N MET A 600 -25.63 -0.29 -0.58
CA MET A 600 -26.77 -0.96 0.08
C MET A 600 -28.13 -0.45 -0.43
N SER A 601 -28.25 0.84 -0.77
CA SER A 601 -29.48 1.39 -1.34
C SER A 601 -29.68 1.04 -2.81
N MET A 602 -28.61 0.96 -3.60
CA MET A 602 -28.68 0.63 -5.03
C MET A 602 -28.92 -0.85 -5.30
N THR A 603 -28.32 -1.73 -4.49
CA THR A 603 -28.36 -3.18 -4.72
C THR A 603 -29.78 -3.74 -4.83
N PRO A 604 -30.74 -3.39 -3.94
CA PRO A 604 -32.14 -3.82 -4.08
C PRO A 604 -32.80 -3.35 -5.37
N VAL A 605 -32.50 -2.13 -5.83
CA VAL A 605 -33.04 -1.60 -7.10
C VAL A 605 -32.55 -2.45 -8.26
N LEU A 606 -31.26 -2.79 -8.29
CA LEU A 606 -30.70 -3.65 -9.33
C LEU A 606 -31.30 -5.06 -9.29
N ILE A 607 -31.43 -5.67 -8.10
CA ILE A 607 -32.04 -6.98 -7.93
C ILE A 607 -33.49 -6.99 -8.44
N LEU A 608 -34.26 -5.96 -8.10
CA LEU A 608 -35.63 -5.80 -8.60
C LEU A 608 -35.65 -5.65 -10.12
N SER A 609 -34.75 -4.84 -10.69
CA SER A 609 -34.64 -4.68 -12.14
C SER A 609 -34.30 -5.99 -12.86
N TYR A 610 -33.40 -6.83 -12.31
CA TYR A 610 -33.15 -8.17 -12.86
C TYR A 610 -34.37 -9.07 -12.76
N ALA A 611 -35.05 -9.08 -11.61
CA ALA A 611 -36.21 -9.94 -11.38
C ALA A 611 -37.37 -9.60 -12.33
N LEU A 612 -37.63 -8.31 -12.57
CA LEU A 612 -38.63 -7.87 -13.55
C LEU A 612 -38.22 -8.28 -14.98
N GLY A 613 -36.94 -8.11 -15.33
CA GLY A 613 -36.39 -8.51 -16.64
C GLY A 613 -36.38 -10.02 -16.88
N LEU A 614 -36.27 -10.84 -15.82
CA LEU A 614 -36.14 -12.30 -15.91
C LEU A 614 -37.31 -12.97 -16.63
N THR A 615 -38.50 -12.38 -16.58
CA THR A 615 -39.71 -12.84 -17.27
C THR A 615 -39.58 -12.83 -18.80
N HIS A 616 -38.70 -12.00 -19.35
CA HIS A 616 -38.47 -11.84 -20.79
C HIS A 616 -37.12 -12.45 -21.23
N GLY A 617 -36.54 -13.32 -20.42
CA GLY A 617 -35.28 -13.99 -20.73
C GLY A 617 -34.04 -13.12 -20.56
N PRO A 618 -32.87 -13.60 -21.05
CA PRO A 618 -31.59 -12.93 -20.86
C PRO A 618 -31.54 -11.50 -21.42
N GLN A 619 -32.30 -11.24 -22.50
CA GLN A 619 -32.44 -9.92 -23.09
C GLN A 619 -33.22 -8.98 -22.16
N GLY A 620 -34.30 -9.48 -21.55
CA GLY A 620 -35.05 -8.76 -20.53
C GLY A 620 -34.20 -8.42 -19.31
N VAL A 621 -33.38 -9.36 -18.84
CA VAL A 621 -32.43 -9.10 -17.73
C VAL A 621 -31.40 -8.03 -18.11
N ALA A 622 -30.87 -8.06 -19.33
CA ALA A 622 -29.95 -7.03 -19.83
C ALA A 622 -30.60 -5.64 -19.88
N LEU A 623 -31.81 -5.54 -20.43
CA LEU A 623 -32.57 -4.29 -20.48
C LEU A 623 -32.91 -3.80 -19.07
N GLY A 624 -33.40 -4.69 -18.20
CA GLY A 624 -33.71 -4.38 -16.81
C GLY A 624 -32.48 -3.83 -16.09
N PHE A 625 -31.32 -4.49 -16.24
CA PHE A 625 -30.07 -4.01 -15.66
C PHE A 625 -29.69 -2.60 -16.12
N SER A 626 -29.76 -2.35 -17.43
CA SER A 626 -29.51 -1.04 -18.03
C SER A 626 -30.44 0.04 -17.47
N ILE A 627 -31.73 -0.24 -17.39
CA ILE A 627 -32.72 0.69 -16.81
C ILE A 627 -32.40 0.94 -15.33
N GLY A 628 -32.18 -0.11 -14.55
CA GLY A 628 -31.86 -0.01 -13.13
C GLY A 628 -30.64 0.86 -12.87
N ILE A 629 -29.56 0.66 -13.64
CA ILE A 629 -28.35 1.49 -13.55
C ILE A 629 -28.64 2.93 -13.93
N VAL A 630 -29.32 3.18 -15.06
CA VAL A 630 -29.63 4.54 -15.54
C VAL A 630 -30.46 5.32 -14.52
N VAL A 631 -31.49 4.69 -13.95
CA VAL A 631 -32.35 5.27 -12.91
C VAL A 631 -31.52 5.65 -11.67
N CYS A 632 -30.51 4.85 -11.32
CA CYS A 632 -29.68 5.12 -10.15
C CYS A 632 -28.61 6.21 -10.37
N ILE A 633 -28.27 6.62 -11.61
CA ILE A 633 -27.18 7.58 -11.88
C ILE A 633 -27.38 8.90 -11.11
N VAL A 634 -28.54 9.53 -11.27
CA VAL A 634 -28.79 10.86 -10.68
C VAL A 634 -28.85 10.80 -9.15
N PRO A 635 -29.65 9.91 -8.52
CA PRO A 635 -29.64 9.76 -7.06
C PRO A 635 -28.25 9.47 -6.49
N PHE A 636 -27.48 8.59 -7.16
CA PHE A 636 -26.12 8.26 -6.77
C PHE A 636 -25.23 9.51 -6.77
N GLN A 637 -25.20 10.26 -7.86
CA GLN A 637 -24.35 11.45 -7.99
C GLN A 637 -24.73 12.54 -6.98
N LEU A 638 -26.02 12.75 -6.75
CA LEU A 638 -26.53 13.72 -5.78
C LEU A 638 -26.09 13.39 -4.36
N TRP A 639 -26.14 12.11 -3.98
CA TRP A 639 -25.72 11.68 -2.65
C TRP A 639 -24.19 11.61 -2.51
N ALA A 640 -23.49 11.13 -3.53
CA ALA A 640 -22.03 11.03 -3.54
C ALA A 640 -21.36 12.40 -3.39
N LYS A 641 -21.86 13.43 -4.08
CA LYS A 641 -21.31 14.80 -4.02
C LYS A 641 -21.60 15.55 -2.72
N GLN A 642 -22.55 15.08 -1.90
CA GLN A 642 -23.02 15.82 -0.72
C GLN A 642 -21.85 16.16 0.23
N GLY A 643 -21.78 17.41 0.69
CA GLY A 643 -20.66 17.88 1.53
C GLY A 643 -19.33 18.05 0.78
N THR A 644 -19.34 18.10 -0.55
CA THR A 644 -18.21 18.59 -1.36
C THR A 644 -18.56 19.92 -2.02
N LEU A 645 -17.56 20.64 -2.54
CA LEU A 645 -17.78 21.84 -3.35
C LEU A 645 -18.28 21.54 -4.78
N ILE A 646 -18.44 20.27 -5.16
CA ILE A 646 -18.85 19.88 -6.50
C ILE A 646 -20.35 20.11 -6.67
N THR A 647 -20.71 20.93 -7.66
CA THR A 647 -22.10 21.24 -7.99
C THR A 647 -22.62 20.33 -9.12
N ALA A 648 -23.94 20.20 -9.27
CA ALA A 648 -24.53 19.47 -10.40
C ALA A 648 -24.17 20.12 -11.74
N ARG A 649 -24.02 21.45 -11.77
CA ARG A 649 -23.56 22.20 -12.94
C ARG A 649 -22.15 21.81 -13.36
N ASP A 650 -21.27 21.53 -12.40
CA ASP A 650 -19.90 21.09 -12.68
C ASP A 650 -19.87 19.72 -13.33
N ILE A 651 -20.67 18.78 -12.80
CA ILE A 651 -20.81 17.43 -13.37
C ILE A 651 -21.34 17.53 -14.80
N TYR A 652 -22.41 18.30 -15.03
CA TYR A 652 -22.95 18.51 -16.36
C TYR A 652 -21.92 19.11 -17.32
N ARG A 653 -21.15 20.13 -16.90
CA ARG A 653 -20.09 20.74 -17.71
C ARG A 653 -18.94 19.79 -18.02
N ALA A 654 -18.66 18.81 -17.15
CA ALA A 654 -17.65 17.79 -17.40
C ALA A 654 -18.14 16.72 -18.38
N VAL A 655 -19.44 16.37 -18.34
CA VAL A 655 -20.05 15.32 -19.18
C VAL A 655 -20.43 15.82 -20.58
N ALA A 656 -21.00 17.03 -20.66
CA ALA A 656 -21.62 17.53 -21.88
C ALA A 656 -20.68 17.57 -23.10
N PRO A 657 -19.41 18.00 -23.00
CA PRO A 657 -18.49 17.99 -24.15
C PRO A 657 -18.33 16.61 -24.77
N SER A 658 -18.12 15.57 -23.94
CA SER A 658 -17.94 14.21 -24.43
C SER A 658 -19.23 13.64 -25.02
N VAL A 659 -20.40 13.95 -24.42
CA VAL A 659 -21.70 13.51 -24.96
C VAL A 659 -22.01 14.19 -26.29
N ILE A 660 -21.85 15.51 -26.40
CA ILE A 660 -22.11 16.24 -27.64
C ILE A 660 -21.18 15.74 -28.75
N SER A 661 -19.88 15.60 -28.45
CA SER A 661 -18.91 15.12 -29.43
C SER A 661 -19.18 13.69 -29.88
N VAL A 662 -19.59 12.79 -28.99
CA VAL A 662 -19.91 11.40 -29.38
C VAL A 662 -21.20 11.30 -30.17
N THR A 663 -22.21 12.13 -29.86
CA THR A 663 -23.45 12.20 -30.66
C THR A 663 -23.19 12.71 -32.08
N ILE A 664 -22.35 13.76 -32.23
CA ILE A 664 -21.94 14.25 -33.55
C ILE A 664 -21.19 13.16 -34.32
N ALA A 665 -20.24 12.49 -33.66
CA ALA A 665 -19.46 11.43 -34.28
C ALA A 665 -20.32 10.22 -34.68
N ALA A 666 -21.30 9.84 -33.85
CA ALA A 666 -22.25 8.78 -34.16
C ALA A 666 -23.10 9.13 -35.39
N GLY A 667 -23.63 10.36 -35.44
CA GLY A 667 -24.41 10.83 -36.59
C GLY A 667 -23.58 10.87 -37.88
N ALA A 668 -22.33 11.35 -37.81
CA ALA A 668 -21.42 11.34 -38.95
C ALA A 668 -21.10 9.91 -39.42
N THR A 669 -20.87 8.98 -38.48
CA THR A 669 -20.55 7.59 -38.82
C THR A 669 -21.75 6.89 -39.45
N LEU A 670 -22.96 7.08 -38.92
CA LEU A 670 -24.19 6.53 -39.50
C LEU A 670 -24.50 7.09 -40.90
N ALA A 671 -24.15 8.36 -41.16
CA ALA A 671 -24.33 8.97 -42.48
C ALA A 671 -23.41 8.36 -43.55
N VAL A 672 -22.22 7.90 -43.15
CA VAL A 672 -21.24 7.26 -44.07
C VAL A 672 -21.39 5.73 -44.10
N TYR A 673 -22.09 5.14 -43.12
CA TYR A 673 -22.28 3.69 -42.97
C TYR A 673 -22.79 3.02 -44.26
N THR A 674 -23.75 3.63 -44.96
CA THR A 674 -24.31 3.08 -46.21
C THR A 674 -23.30 3.07 -47.37
N GLN A 675 -22.25 3.89 -47.32
CA GLN A 675 -21.19 3.93 -48.34
C GLN A 675 -20.03 2.96 -48.03
N ILE A 676 -19.83 2.61 -46.75
CA ILE A 676 -18.74 1.74 -46.28
C ILE A 676 -19.12 0.26 -46.28
N ASN A 677 -20.42 -0.06 -46.27
CA ASN A 677 -20.97 -1.43 -46.23
C ASN A 677 -20.63 -2.33 -47.44
N LEU A 678 -19.68 -1.91 -48.28
CA LEU A 678 -19.16 -2.59 -49.46
C LEU A 678 -17.72 -3.10 -49.27
N VAL A 679 -17.09 -2.87 -48.11
CA VAL A 679 -15.69 -3.24 -47.86
C VAL A 679 -15.60 -4.61 -47.17
N GLU A 680 -15.42 -5.67 -47.95
CA GLU A 680 -14.92 -6.95 -47.40
C GLU A 680 -13.40 -6.87 -47.21
N PRO A 681 -12.83 -7.29 -46.06
CA PRO A 681 -13.41 -8.11 -44.97
C PRO A 681 -13.95 -7.33 -43.74
N PRO A 682 -14.77 -7.97 -42.86
CA PRO A 682 -15.42 -7.33 -41.69
C PRO A 682 -14.49 -6.61 -40.70
N LEU A 683 -13.25 -7.10 -40.57
CA LEU A 683 -12.24 -6.44 -39.72
C LEU A 683 -11.86 -5.06 -40.28
N VAL A 684 -11.71 -4.95 -41.60
CA VAL A 684 -11.35 -3.68 -42.25
C VAL A 684 -12.51 -2.70 -42.16
N GLN A 685 -13.74 -3.18 -42.33
CA GLN A 685 -14.95 -2.39 -42.11
C GLN A 685 -15.02 -1.85 -40.67
N LEU A 686 -14.91 -2.71 -39.66
CA LEU A 686 -14.95 -2.28 -38.26
C LEU A 686 -13.85 -1.26 -37.93
N VAL A 687 -12.63 -1.47 -38.46
CA VAL A 687 -11.51 -0.54 -38.25
C VAL A 687 -11.77 0.80 -38.91
N ALA A 688 -12.32 0.82 -40.13
CA ALA A 688 -12.68 2.05 -40.84
C ALA A 688 -13.79 2.82 -40.10
N GLU A 689 -14.86 2.13 -39.70
CA GLU A 689 -15.98 2.72 -38.95
C GLU A 689 -15.55 3.27 -37.59
N CYS A 690 -14.72 2.52 -36.85
CA CYS A 690 -14.10 3.02 -35.63
C CYS A 690 -13.19 4.22 -35.92
N ALA A 691 -12.35 4.18 -36.96
CA ALA A 691 -11.46 5.29 -37.29
C ALA A 691 -12.25 6.59 -37.55
N ILE A 692 -13.39 6.50 -38.24
CA ILE A 692 -14.29 7.63 -38.48
C ILE A 692 -14.91 8.11 -37.15
N LEU A 693 -15.51 7.20 -36.38
CA LEU A 693 -16.14 7.53 -35.10
C LEU A 693 -15.15 8.22 -34.15
N PHE A 694 -13.99 7.61 -33.91
CA PHE A 694 -12.97 8.15 -33.02
C PHE A 694 -12.32 9.42 -33.59
N GLY A 695 -12.11 9.50 -34.90
CA GLY A 695 -11.56 10.67 -35.57
C GLY A 695 -12.48 11.89 -35.47
N VAL A 696 -13.75 11.75 -35.85
CA VAL A 696 -14.75 12.82 -35.74
C VAL A 696 -14.99 13.19 -34.28
N TYR A 697 -15.03 12.21 -33.39
CA TYR A 697 -15.13 12.44 -31.95
C TYR A 697 -13.99 13.33 -31.43
N LEU A 698 -12.74 12.98 -31.74
CA LEU A 698 -11.57 13.72 -31.29
C LEU A 698 -11.54 15.14 -31.87
N LEU A 699 -11.86 15.29 -33.16
CA LEU A 699 -11.97 16.60 -33.80
C LEU A 699 -13.04 17.47 -33.14
N SER A 700 -14.24 16.93 -32.93
CA SER A 700 -15.33 17.63 -32.24
C SER A 700 -14.93 18.02 -30.81
N LEU A 701 -14.31 17.11 -30.06
CA LEU A 701 -13.93 17.35 -28.67
C LEU A 701 -12.85 18.43 -28.54
N LEU A 702 -11.82 18.39 -29.39
CA LEU A 702 -10.68 19.31 -29.32
C LEU A 702 -11.03 20.69 -29.87
N PHE A 703 -11.73 20.77 -30.99
CA PHE A 703 -11.95 22.01 -31.73
C PHE A 703 -13.33 22.61 -31.49
N LEU A 704 -14.40 21.81 -31.57
CA LEU A 704 -15.78 22.31 -31.41
C LEU A 704 -16.09 22.59 -29.94
N MET A 705 -15.74 21.67 -29.05
CA MET A 705 -15.92 21.81 -27.59
C MET A 705 -14.77 22.56 -26.91
N LYS A 706 -13.76 23.02 -27.68
CA LYS A 706 -12.61 23.81 -27.23
C LYS A 706 -11.83 23.18 -26.05
N GLN A 707 -11.85 21.86 -25.89
CA GLN A 707 -11.15 21.19 -24.77
C GLN A 707 -9.64 21.01 -25.00
N LYS A 708 -9.09 21.50 -26.12
CA LYS A 708 -7.65 21.41 -26.45
C LYS A 708 -6.74 21.81 -25.29
N ALA A 709 -7.04 22.91 -24.59
CA ALA A 709 -6.21 23.38 -23.48
C ALA A 709 -6.16 22.41 -22.29
N VAL A 710 -7.28 21.72 -22.00
CA VAL A 710 -7.37 20.76 -20.89
C VAL A 710 -6.50 19.53 -21.16
N TYR A 711 -6.58 18.98 -22.36
CA TYR A 711 -5.82 17.78 -22.73
C TYR A 711 -4.36 18.08 -23.02
N VAL A 712 -4.04 19.15 -23.76
CA VAL A 712 -2.65 19.56 -24.02
C VAL A 712 -1.95 19.96 -22.72
N GLY A 713 -2.67 20.60 -21.78
CA GLY A 713 -2.16 20.88 -20.44
C GLY A 713 -1.85 19.61 -19.66
N LEU A 714 -2.75 18.61 -19.68
CA LEU A 714 -2.53 17.31 -19.05
C LEU A 714 -1.26 16.61 -19.59
N PHE A 715 -1.06 16.59 -20.91
CA PHE A 715 0.13 16.00 -21.51
C PHE A 715 1.42 16.75 -21.15
N ARG A 716 1.36 18.09 -21.08
CA ARG A 716 2.49 18.94 -20.67
C ARG A 716 2.87 18.75 -19.21
N ASP A 717 1.88 18.56 -18.33
CA ASP A 717 2.08 18.29 -16.90
C ASP A 717 2.67 16.89 -16.65
N THR A 718 2.43 15.92 -17.54
CA THR A 718 2.94 14.53 -17.42
C THR A 718 4.41 14.34 -17.83
N GLY A 719 5.10 15.38 -18.30
CA GLY A 719 6.55 15.33 -18.61
C GLY A 719 6.93 14.53 -19.86
N ILE A 720 5.96 14.07 -20.66
CA ILE A 720 6.20 13.40 -21.94
C ILE A 720 6.53 14.46 -23.00
N ASN A 721 7.81 14.75 -23.19
CA ASN A 721 8.29 15.68 -24.23
C ASN A 721 8.19 15.02 -25.62
N TRP A 722 7.19 15.41 -26.41
CA TRP A 722 7.20 15.15 -27.86
C TRP A 722 8.00 16.25 -28.59
N PRO A 723 8.79 15.92 -29.64
CA PRO A 723 9.68 16.86 -30.34
C PRO A 723 8.96 17.83 -31.28
N LEU A 724 7.78 18.34 -30.92
CA LEU A 724 7.10 19.39 -31.68
C LEU A 724 6.77 20.57 -30.77
N GLY A 725 7.60 21.61 -30.87
CA GLY A 725 7.16 22.98 -30.61
C GLY A 725 7.64 23.66 -29.32
N ARG A 726 8.94 23.61 -28.99
CA ARG A 726 9.55 24.71 -28.20
C ARG A 726 9.85 25.89 -29.13
N ARG A 727 8.87 26.75 -29.39
CA ARG A 727 9.12 28.17 -29.72
C ARG A 727 7.98 29.01 -29.14
N ARG A 728 8.36 30.11 -28.49
CA ARG A 728 7.54 31.13 -27.79
C ARG A 728 7.29 30.88 -26.30
N SER A 729 8.27 31.21 -25.47
CA SER A 729 8.03 31.84 -24.15
C SER A 729 9.30 32.50 -23.54
N GLN A 730 10.34 32.79 -24.33
CA GLN A 730 11.54 33.48 -23.82
C GLN A 730 11.69 34.93 -24.30
N THR A 731 10.78 35.47 -25.11
CA THR A 731 10.88 36.85 -25.63
C THR A 731 10.04 37.89 -24.90
N GLN A 732 9.50 37.59 -23.70
CA GLN A 732 8.62 38.54 -22.98
C GLN A 732 9.08 38.86 -21.55
N LYS A 733 10.33 38.55 -21.21
CA LYS A 733 10.89 38.82 -19.87
C LYS A 733 12.13 39.70 -19.86
N SER A 734 12.49 40.33 -20.99
CA SER A 734 13.63 41.25 -21.10
C SER A 734 13.28 42.69 -21.47
N GLU A 735 12.00 43.05 -21.55
CA GLU A 735 11.55 44.40 -21.97
C GLU A 735 10.78 45.18 -20.88
N SER A 736 10.87 44.79 -19.60
CA SER A 736 10.26 45.56 -18.50
C SER A 736 11.27 46.07 -17.45
N LEU A 737 12.54 46.23 -17.83
CA LEU A 737 13.59 46.80 -16.97
C LEU A 737 14.39 47.94 -17.63
N ARG A 738 13.84 48.55 -18.68
CA ARG A 738 14.27 49.84 -19.20
C ARG A 738 13.04 50.58 -19.69
N ASP A 739 12.45 51.35 -18.79
CA ASP A 739 11.91 52.71 -19.01
C ASP A 739 11.36 53.25 -17.68
#